data_AF-A0A2H9PA57-F1
#
_entry.id   AF-A0A2H9PA57-F1
#
_cell.length_a   1.000
_cell.length_b   1.000
_cell.length_c   1.000
_cell.angle_alpha   90.00
_cell.angle_beta   90.00
_cell.angle_gamma   90.00
#
_symmetry.space_group_name_H-M   'P 1'
#
loop_
_entity.id
_entity.type
_entity.pdbx_description
1 polymer ?
#
loop_
_entity_poly.entity_id
_entity_poly.type
_entity_poly.pdbx_seq_one_letter_code
_entity_poly.pdbx_strand_id
1 'polypeptide(L)'
;MNNVKHINILDANDKELIRISKKGVLSLNLEEMHVIQDYYCKKGRNPTDVELETLAQTWSEHCVHKTFKGLIEYKDKSRTKIIDNLLKETVIKVTKKLNKKWCISVFKDNAGIIEFDKDNAIAFKIETHNHPSALEPYGGAGTGIGGVIRDILGVGLGAKPIMNTDIFCFGLPDFPYKKLPEGVLHPKRICKGVVAGVRDYGNRMGIPTANGAVIFDEGYAYNPLVYCGTIGIMPRDKCFKEAKPGDLIVAIGGRTGRDGIHGATFSSTELAKDTEVSAVQIGNPIMEKKVTDVVLRARDKNLYNAITDCGAGGFSSAVGEMGQDIGACVYLERIPLKYAGLAPWEIWISEAQERMVLAVPPEKLNKIMKIFKSEDVEATVLGEFTNDKKLLLLYNGETVGKMEMEFLHRGVPRFKRKAEWSRHKFPEPDFKQPGDLTSCLKKILAHPTVASKEWIIRQYDHEVQSGTVLKPLQGVNNDGPGDATVIKPLFRSRKGIVVSNGINPRYGRVDPYWMAASAIDEALRNNICAGGNLNRCALLDNFCWGSPEKEEQLAGLVRAALSCYDIAKVYGTPFISGKDSLNNEYLDYAKGVKISIPPTLLISAISVIPDIGKTISMDLKSPGNLIYILGETFDELGGSAYYAIRGYIGNNVP
;
A
#
# COMPACT_ATOMS: atom_id res chain seq x y z
N MET A 1 24.88 4.81 29.62
CA MET A 1 23.81 4.29 30.50
C MET A 1 22.82 3.53 29.63
N ASN A 2 22.87 2.20 29.67
CA ASN A 2 21.94 1.32 28.95
C ASN A 2 20.56 1.42 29.65
N ASN A 3 19.73 2.39 29.28
CA ASN A 3 18.40 2.56 29.87
C ASN A 3 17.39 1.64 29.18
N VAL A 4 17.57 0.32 29.28
CA VAL A 4 16.50 -0.64 28.98
C VAL A 4 15.51 -0.59 30.13
N LYS A 5 14.24 -0.29 29.83
CA LYS A 5 13.20 -0.23 30.86
C LYS A 5 12.46 -1.55 30.94
N HIS A 6 12.31 -2.09 32.15
CA HIS A 6 11.37 -3.18 32.40
C HIS A 6 9.99 -2.58 32.71
N ILE A 7 9.00 -2.97 31.93
CA ILE A 7 7.64 -2.42 32.04
C ILE A 7 6.83 -3.32 32.96
N ASN A 8 6.39 -2.80 34.10
CA ASN A 8 5.61 -3.60 35.05
C ASN A 8 4.18 -3.85 34.53
N ILE A 9 3.96 -5.01 33.92
CA ILE A 9 2.64 -5.46 33.47
C ILE A 9 2.11 -6.65 34.27
N LEU A 10 2.95 -7.41 34.98
CA LEU A 10 2.50 -8.62 35.68
C LEU A 10 1.41 -8.35 36.71
N ASP A 11 1.59 -7.27 37.49
CA ASP A 11 0.67 -6.88 38.57
C ASP A 11 -0.30 -5.75 38.13
N ALA A 12 -0.24 -5.34 36.87
CA ALA A 12 -1.02 -4.21 36.38
C ALA A 12 -2.50 -4.59 36.21
N ASN A 13 -3.40 -3.78 36.77
CA ASN A 13 -4.83 -3.89 36.47
C ASN A 13 -5.18 -3.29 35.09
N ASP A 14 -6.42 -3.47 34.63
CA ASP A 14 -6.89 -3.01 33.31
C ASP A 14 -6.63 -1.52 33.06
N LYS A 15 -6.82 -0.67 34.08
CA LYS A 15 -6.57 0.79 33.95
C LYS A 15 -5.08 1.06 33.77
N GLU A 16 -4.24 0.31 34.45
CA GLU A 16 -2.79 0.43 34.35
C GLU A 16 -2.26 -0.09 33.02
N LEU A 17 -2.77 -1.22 32.52
CA LEU A 17 -2.44 -1.75 31.19
C LEU A 17 -2.76 -0.75 30.08
N ILE A 18 -3.97 -0.16 30.12
CA ILE A 18 -4.36 0.89 29.16
C ILE A 18 -3.47 2.12 29.31
N ARG A 19 -3.12 2.52 30.54
CA ARG A 19 -2.21 3.65 30.78
C ARG A 19 -0.81 3.39 30.22
N ILE A 20 -0.30 2.16 30.36
CA ILE A 20 0.99 1.75 29.78
C ILE A 20 0.94 1.85 28.26
N SER A 21 -0.10 1.29 27.64
CA SER A 21 -0.31 1.36 26.18
C SER A 21 -0.36 2.80 25.67
N LYS A 22 -1.16 3.66 26.31
CA LYS A 22 -1.29 5.08 25.92
C LYS A 22 0.01 5.87 26.11
N LYS A 23 0.70 5.68 27.25
CA LYS A 23 1.94 6.41 27.55
C LYS A 23 3.09 6.00 26.62
N GLY A 24 3.12 4.74 26.20
CA GLY A 24 4.10 4.23 25.24
C GLY A 24 3.72 4.42 23.78
N VAL A 25 2.55 5.01 23.46
CA VAL A 25 2.06 5.17 22.08
C VAL A 25 2.02 3.82 21.32
N LEU A 26 1.70 2.75 22.06
CA LEU A 26 1.75 1.37 21.57
C LEU A 26 0.53 1.01 20.72
N SER A 27 -0.57 1.76 20.87
CA SER A 27 -1.85 1.48 20.21
C SER A 27 -2.39 0.07 20.43
N LEU A 28 -1.99 -0.58 21.54
CA LEU A 28 -2.49 -1.88 21.98
C LEU A 28 -3.77 -1.70 22.79
N ASN A 29 -4.81 -2.46 22.46
CA ASN A 29 -6.07 -2.46 23.21
C ASN A 29 -5.98 -3.36 24.46
N LEU A 30 -7.02 -3.35 25.28
CA LEU A 30 -7.03 -4.08 26.55
C LEU A 30 -6.90 -5.61 26.35
N GLU A 31 -7.57 -6.18 25.34
CA GLU A 31 -7.50 -7.61 25.05
C GLU A 31 -6.08 -8.03 24.63
N GLU A 32 -5.42 -7.24 23.78
CA GLU A 32 -4.03 -7.45 23.38
C GLU A 32 -3.09 -7.34 24.59
N MET A 33 -3.28 -6.32 25.44
CA MET A 33 -2.48 -6.16 26.65
C MET A 33 -2.66 -7.32 27.64
N HIS A 34 -3.85 -7.90 27.75
CA HIS A 34 -4.07 -9.11 28.57
C HIS A 34 -3.33 -10.32 28.00
N VAL A 35 -3.37 -10.53 26.67
CA VAL A 35 -2.62 -11.65 26.06
C VAL A 35 -1.11 -11.50 26.28
N ILE A 36 -0.60 -10.27 26.20
CA ILE A 36 0.81 -9.96 26.50
C ILE A 36 1.11 -10.20 27.98
N GLN A 37 0.26 -9.71 28.88
CA GLN A 37 0.37 -9.93 30.32
C GLN A 37 0.42 -11.43 30.64
N ASP A 38 -0.52 -12.22 30.11
CA ASP A 38 -0.58 -13.67 30.31
C ASP A 38 0.68 -14.39 29.83
N TYR A 39 1.23 -13.97 28.68
CA TYR A 39 2.49 -14.51 28.17
C TYR A 39 3.64 -14.23 29.15
N TYR A 40 3.79 -12.99 29.63
CA TYR A 40 4.86 -12.61 30.53
C TYR A 40 4.69 -13.17 31.96
N CYS A 41 3.45 -13.32 32.43
CA CYS A 41 3.13 -14.06 33.66
C CYS A 41 3.64 -15.50 33.58
N LYS A 42 3.39 -16.20 32.47
CA LYS A 42 3.91 -17.57 32.25
C LYS A 42 5.44 -17.62 32.16
N LYS A 43 6.09 -16.53 31.71
CA LYS A 43 7.56 -16.41 31.70
C LYS A 43 8.16 -16.05 33.06
N GLY A 44 7.36 -15.62 34.02
CA GLY A 44 7.82 -15.20 35.34
C GLY A 44 8.68 -13.93 35.32
N ARG A 45 8.51 -13.04 34.33
CA ARG A 45 9.24 -11.77 34.22
C ARG A 45 8.44 -10.70 33.50
N ASN A 46 8.76 -9.44 33.76
CA ASN A 46 8.25 -8.32 32.98
C ASN A 46 8.92 -8.23 31.59
N PRO A 47 8.22 -7.71 30.56
CA PRO A 47 8.82 -7.33 29.29
C PRO A 47 9.80 -6.17 29.44
N THR A 48 10.76 -6.10 28.52
CA THR A 48 11.49 -4.85 28.26
C THR A 48 10.66 -3.91 27.37
N ASP A 49 11.02 -2.63 27.35
CA ASP A 49 10.48 -1.66 26.40
C ASP A 49 10.65 -2.12 24.94
N VAL A 50 11.82 -2.63 24.57
CA VAL A 50 12.09 -3.17 23.22
C VAL A 50 11.11 -4.29 22.85
N GLU A 51 10.83 -5.20 23.78
CA GLU A 51 9.91 -6.32 23.55
C GLU A 51 8.46 -5.85 23.36
N LEU A 52 8.03 -4.90 24.18
CA LEU A 52 6.67 -4.38 24.12
C LEU A 52 6.44 -3.53 22.88
N GLU A 53 7.43 -2.73 22.48
CA GLU A 53 7.45 -1.98 21.21
C GLU A 53 7.44 -2.92 20.00
N THR A 54 8.23 -4.00 20.04
CA THR A 54 8.25 -5.04 18.99
C THR A 54 6.86 -5.64 18.80
N LEU A 55 6.17 -5.99 19.89
CA LEU A 55 4.80 -6.51 19.85
C LEU A 55 3.81 -5.46 19.32
N ALA A 56 3.90 -4.21 19.78
CA ALA A 56 3.03 -3.12 19.36
C ALA A 56 3.08 -2.88 17.84
N GLN A 57 4.29 -2.83 17.27
CA GLN A 57 4.46 -2.67 15.82
C GLN A 57 3.99 -3.91 15.05
N THR A 58 4.40 -5.09 15.51
CA THR A 58 4.07 -6.36 14.83
C THR A 58 2.57 -6.65 14.85
N TRP A 59 1.86 -6.30 15.94
CA TRP A 59 0.41 -6.52 16.11
C TRP A 59 -0.45 -5.32 15.69
N SER A 60 0.13 -4.29 15.08
CA SER A 60 -0.61 -3.14 14.55
C SER A 60 -1.61 -3.56 13.46
N GLU A 61 -2.63 -2.74 13.22
CA GLU A 61 -3.58 -2.99 12.12
C GLU A 61 -2.85 -3.00 10.77
N HIS A 62 -1.88 -2.11 10.61
CA HIS A 62 -1.06 -1.96 9.43
C HIS A 62 -0.25 -3.23 9.07
N CYS A 63 0.22 -4.00 10.06
CA CYS A 63 1.05 -5.19 9.84
C CYS A 63 0.23 -6.49 9.81
N VAL A 64 -0.75 -6.65 10.72
CA VAL A 64 -1.50 -7.92 10.82
C VAL A 64 -2.75 -7.93 9.97
N HIS A 65 -3.36 -6.77 9.67
CA HIS A 65 -4.69 -6.67 9.06
C HIS A 65 -5.76 -7.33 9.95
N LYS A 66 -5.84 -6.92 11.23
CA LYS A 66 -6.65 -7.61 12.25
C LYS A 66 -8.13 -7.59 11.89
N THR A 67 -8.62 -6.51 11.28
CA THR A 67 -9.99 -6.41 10.78
C THR A 67 -10.28 -7.48 9.73
N PHE A 68 -9.40 -7.62 8.73
CA PHE A 68 -9.58 -8.60 7.66
C PHE A 68 -9.38 -10.05 8.14
N LYS A 69 -8.55 -10.29 9.16
CA LYS A 69 -8.29 -11.65 9.71
C LYS A 69 -9.24 -12.03 10.86
N GLY A 70 -10.00 -11.07 11.41
CA GLY A 70 -10.96 -11.26 12.48
C GLY A 70 -12.17 -12.11 12.10
N LEU A 71 -13.07 -12.28 13.08
CA LEU A 71 -14.36 -12.94 12.91
C LEU A 71 -15.44 -11.87 12.76
N ILE A 72 -16.16 -11.86 11.63
CA ILE A 72 -17.19 -10.86 11.36
C ILE A 72 -18.56 -11.52 11.32
N GLU A 73 -19.45 -11.09 12.20
CA GLU A 73 -20.87 -11.39 12.13
C GLU A 73 -21.53 -10.35 11.22
N TYR A 74 -21.72 -10.72 9.95
CA TYR A 74 -22.26 -9.86 8.91
C TYR A 74 -23.76 -10.08 8.73
N LYS A 75 -24.53 -8.99 8.75
CA LYS A 75 -25.97 -8.98 8.54
C LYS A 75 -26.31 -8.09 7.34
N ASP A 76 -27.03 -8.64 6.37
CA ASP A 76 -27.63 -7.91 5.25
C ASP A 76 -29.10 -8.31 5.14
N LYS A 77 -30.00 -7.36 5.40
CA LYS A 77 -31.45 -7.59 5.53
C LYS A 77 -31.74 -8.67 6.59
N SER A 78 -32.42 -9.76 6.21
CA SER A 78 -32.76 -10.88 7.09
C SER A 78 -31.70 -11.99 7.12
N ARG A 79 -30.57 -11.84 6.42
CA ARG A 79 -29.52 -12.86 6.35
C ARG A 79 -28.36 -12.47 7.25
N THR A 80 -28.00 -13.38 8.15
CA THR A 80 -26.79 -13.28 8.97
C THR A 80 -25.80 -14.36 8.54
N LYS A 81 -24.54 -14.00 8.38
CA LYS A 81 -23.43 -14.90 8.07
C LYS A 81 -22.26 -14.60 8.98
N ILE A 82 -21.59 -15.65 9.46
CA ILE A 82 -20.27 -15.53 10.09
C ILE A 82 -19.20 -15.67 9.00
N ILE A 83 -18.29 -14.70 8.94
CA ILE A 83 -17.14 -14.67 8.05
C ILE A 83 -15.89 -14.86 8.91
N ASP A 84 -15.20 -15.98 8.73
CA ASP A 84 -13.94 -16.29 9.40
C ASP A 84 -12.79 -15.90 8.47
N ASN A 85 -12.22 -14.72 8.70
CA ASN A 85 -11.19 -14.09 7.86
C ASN A 85 -11.71 -13.64 6.48
N LEU A 86 -12.13 -12.38 6.40
CA LEU A 86 -12.70 -11.75 5.21
C LEU A 86 -11.78 -11.89 4.00
N LEU A 87 -10.47 -11.67 4.16
CA LEU A 87 -9.50 -11.75 3.06
C LEU A 87 -9.37 -13.19 2.52
N LYS A 88 -9.26 -14.17 3.42
CA LYS A 88 -9.19 -15.61 3.06
C LYS A 88 -10.47 -16.10 2.42
N GLU A 89 -11.63 -15.60 2.83
CA GLU A 89 -12.94 -15.99 2.29
C GLU A 89 -13.31 -15.30 0.97
N THR A 90 -12.62 -14.23 0.58
CA THR A 90 -12.94 -13.42 -0.61
C THR A 90 -11.78 -13.39 -1.61
N VAL A 91 -10.92 -12.37 -1.54
CA VAL A 91 -9.81 -12.08 -2.47
C VAL A 91 -8.87 -13.28 -2.63
N ILE A 92 -8.41 -13.88 -1.52
CA ILE A 92 -7.53 -15.07 -1.58
C ILE A 92 -8.29 -16.29 -2.10
N LYS A 93 -9.59 -16.43 -1.75
CA LYS A 93 -10.41 -17.57 -2.16
C LYS A 93 -10.58 -17.62 -3.67
N VAL A 94 -10.87 -16.48 -4.31
CA VAL A 94 -11.04 -16.42 -5.77
C VAL A 94 -9.73 -16.74 -6.48
N THR A 95 -8.59 -16.18 -6.03
CA THR A 95 -7.27 -16.49 -6.61
C THR A 95 -6.93 -17.98 -6.49
N LYS A 96 -7.13 -18.59 -5.31
CA LYS A 96 -6.93 -20.03 -5.11
C LYS A 96 -7.85 -20.88 -5.98
N LYS A 97 -9.11 -20.47 -6.14
CA LYS A 97 -10.09 -21.18 -6.96
C LYS A 97 -9.76 -21.12 -8.45
N LEU A 98 -9.31 -19.96 -8.93
CA LEU A 98 -8.90 -19.78 -10.32
C LEU A 98 -7.57 -20.49 -10.64
N ASN A 99 -6.68 -20.62 -9.65
CA ASN A 99 -5.45 -21.41 -9.70
C ASN A 99 -4.65 -21.25 -11.00
N LYS A 100 -4.46 -20.00 -11.42
CA LYS A 100 -3.77 -19.70 -12.68
C LYS A 100 -2.28 -20.00 -12.51
N LYS A 101 -1.76 -20.97 -13.27
CA LYS A 101 -0.34 -21.40 -13.21
C LYS A 101 0.67 -20.29 -13.48
N TRP A 102 0.25 -19.23 -14.19
CA TRP A 102 1.09 -18.08 -14.50
C TRP A 102 1.16 -17.06 -13.35
N CYS A 103 0.38 -17.22 -12.27
CA CYS A 103 0.60 -16.54 -11.00
C CYS A 103 1.69 -17.30 -10.23
N ILE A 104 2.89 -16.74 -10.13
CA ILE A 104 4.08 -17.44 -9.60
C ILE A 104 4.14 -17.35 -8.07
N SER A 105 3.93 -16.16 -7.51
CA SER A 105 3.89 -15.92 -6.06
C SER A 105 2.81 -14.89 -5.76
N VAL A 106 1.86 -15.22 -4.90
CA VAL A 106 0.72 -14.37 -4.55
C VAL A 106 0.48 -14.43 -3.05
N PHE A 107 0.30 -13.28 -2.41
CA PHE A 107 0.05 -13.16 -0.95
C PHE A 107 1.07 -13.88 -0.06
N LYS A 108 2.36 -13.91 -0.47
CA LYS A 108 3.45 -14.58 0.25
C LYS A 108 4.68 -13.70 0.48
N ASP A 109 4.74 -12.56 -0.18
CA ASP A 109 5.93 -11.71 -0.28
C ASP A 109 5.46 -10.25 -0.48
N ASN A 110 6.38 -9.30 -0.54
CA ASN A 110 6.10 -7.87 -0.61
C ASN A 110 5.28 -7.45 -1.84
N ALA A 111 5.28 -8.25 -2.91
CA ALA A 111 4.55 -7.98 -4.14
C ALA A 111 3.96 -9.26 -4.76
N GLY A 112 2.98 -9.09 -5.65
CA GLY A 112 2.42 -10.18 -6.44
C GLY A 112 3.24 -10.42 -7.69
N ILE A 113 3.57 -11.68 -7.99
CA ILE A 113 4.41 -12.08 -9.12
C ILE A 113 3.60 -12.87 -10.16
N ILE A 114 3.68 -12.43 -11.42
CA ILE A 114 3.11 -13.13 -12.58
C ILE A 114 4.19 -13.46 -13.61
N GLU A 115 3.93 -14.46 -14.45
CA GLU A 115 4.81 -14.86 -15.54
C GLU A 115 4.77 -13.84 -16.69
N PHE A 116 5.94 -13.34 -17.10
CA PHE A 116 6.11 -12.55 -18.32
C PHE A 116 6.34 -13.47 -19.53
N ASP A 117 7.33 -14.34 -19.40
CA ASP A 117 7.69 -15.36 -20.36
C ASP A 117 8.35 -16.56 -19.67
N LYS A 118 9.04 -17.42 -20.43
CA LYS A 118 9.65 -18.64 -19.89
C LYS A 118 10.79 -18.33 -18.89
N ASP A 119 11.49 -17.21 -19.07
CA ASP A 119 12.72 -16.87 -18.35
C ASP A 119 12.51 -15.72 -17.36
N ASN A 120 11.43 -14.93 -17.50
CA ASN A 120 11.19 -13.71 -16.75
C ASN A 120 9.80 -13.66 -16.11
N ALA A 121 9.73 -12.94 -14.99
CA ALA A 121 8.52 -12.68 -14.23
C ALA A 121 8.36 -11.17 -13.94
N ILE A 122 7.12 -10.74 -13.75
CA ILE A 122 6.75 -9.37 -13.37
C ILE A 122 6.23 -9.37 -11.93
N ALA A 123 6.75 -8.46 -11.12
CA ALA A 123 6.19 -8.13 -9.82
C ALA A 123 5.39 -6.82 -9.91
N PHE A 124 4.27 -6.74 -9.21
CA PHE A 124 3.50 -5.51 -9.08
C PHE A 124 2.98 -5.35 -7.64
N LYS A 125 3.15 -4.15 -7.11
CA LYS A 125 2.69 -3.75 -5.79
C LYS A 125 2.17 -2.33 -5.82
N ILE A 126 1.15 -2.08 -5.01
CA ILE A 126 0.62 -0.76 -4.68
C ILE A 126 0.53 -0.69 -3.16
N GLU A 127 0.89 0.46 -2.62
CA GLU A 127 0.82 0.82 -1.22
C GLU A 127 0.08 2.16 -1.06
N THR A 128 -0.28 2.49 0.18
CA THR A 128 -0.95 3.75 0.53
C THR A 128 -0.13 4.55 1.52
N HIS A 129 -0.13 5.87 1.40
CA HIS A 129 0.61 6.75 2.30
C HIS A 129 -0.22 7.98 2.73
N ASN A 130 -1.44 7.73 3.19
CA ASN A 130 -2.50 8.73 3.39
C ASN A 130 -2.20 9.72 4.54
N HIS A 131 -2.14 9.24 5.78
CA HIS A 131 -1.96 10.09 6.97
C HIS A 131 -0.69 10.95 6.92
N PRO A 132 0.50 10.41 6.56
CA PRO A 132 1.69 11.25 6.49
C PRO A 132 1.59 12.31 5.38
N SER A 133 0.94 11.98 4.25
CA SER A 133 0.70 12.94 3.17
C SER A 133 -0.33 14.01 3.52
N ALA A 134 -1.19 13.79 4.52
CA ALA A 134 -2.09 14.80 5.05
C ALA A 134 -1.33 15.88 5.86
N LEU A 135 -0.29 15.46 6.58
CA LEU A 135 0.50 16.30 7.50
C LEU A 135 1.66 17.00 6.81
N GLU A 136 2.48 16.25 6.07
CA GLU A 136 3.61 16.75 5.31
C GLU A 136 3.57 16.12 3.89
N PRO A 137 2.85 16.78 2.95
CA PRO A 137 2.48 16.17 1.68
C PRO A 137 3.66 15.80 0.77
N TYR A 138 4.78 16.53 0.84
CA TYR A 138 5.93 16.27 -0.04
C TYR A 138 6.70 15.03 0.39
N GLY A 139 7.14 14.99 1.64
CA GLY A 139 7.87 13.88 2.26
C GLY A 139 7.01 12.64 2.32
N GLY A 140 5.74 12.76 2.77
CA GLY A 140 4.82 11.63 2.83
C GLY A 140 4.63 10.92 1.48
N ALA A 141 4.42 11.67 0.41
CA ALA A 141 4.28 11.06 -0.91
C ALA A 141 5.62 10.52 -1.47
N GLY A 142 6.73 11.21 -1.20
CA GLY A 142 8.07 10.78 -1.58
C GLY A 142 8.48 9.45 -0.91
N THR A 143 8.22 9.30 0.39
CA THR A 143 8.48 8.03 1.10
C THR A 143 7.48 6.96 0.73
N GLY A 144 6.25 7.33 0.38
CA GLY A 144 5.27 6.39 -0.18
C GLY A 144 5.76 5.73 -1.48
N ILE A 145 6.30 6.52 -2.43
CA ILE A 145 6.85 5.96 -3.67
C ILE A 145 8.17 5.23 -3.45
N GLY A 146 9.05 5.72 -2.57
CA GLY A 146 10.28 5.01 -2.22
C GLY A 146 10.02 3.65 -1.56
N GLY A 147 9.08 3.59 -0.62
CA GLY A 147 8.69 2.34 0.04
C GLY A 147 8.24 1.26 -0.95
N VAL A 148 7.34 1.59 -1.88
CA VAL A 148 6.87 0.60 -2.86
C VAL A 148 7.94 0.21 -3.90
N ILE A 149 8.91 1.10 -4.18
CA ILE A 149 10.09 0.72 -4.97
C ILE A 149 10.91 -0.33 -4.20
N ARG A 150 11.12 -0.15 -2.90
CA ARG A 150 11.81 -1.12 -2.05
C ARG A 150 11.04 -2.43 -1.89
N ASP A 151 9.71 -2.42 -1.90
CA ASP A 151 8.91 -3.66 -1.97
C ASP A 151 9.22 -4.46 -3.24
N ILE A 152 9.39 -3.78 -4.38
CA ILE A 152 9.78 -4.42 -5.64
C ILE A 152 11.24 -4.88 -5.63
N LEU A 153 12.13 -4.20 -4.90
CA LEU A 153 13.49 -4.70 -4.65
C LEU A 153 13.53 -5.85 -3.63
N GLY A 154 12.55 -5.91 -2.73
CA GLY A 154 12.44 -6.89 -1.66
C GLY A 154 11.75 -8.18 -2.07
N VAL A 155 10.90 -8.16 -3.10
CA VAL A 155 10.16 -9.35 -3.55
C VAL A 155 11.09 -10.36 -4.25
N GLY A 156 10.95 -11.63 -3.89
CA GLY A 156 11.88 -12.68 -4.33
C GLY A 156 13.32 -12.33 -3.97
N LEU A 157 14.25 -12.54 -4.90
CA LEU A 157 15.63 -12.07 -4.74
C LEU A 157 15.84 -10.68 -5.34
N GLY A 158 14.78 -9.90 -5.54
CA GLY A 158 14.79 -8.52 -6.01
C GLY A 158 14.46 -8.38 -7.50
N ALA A 159 13.40 -7.62 -7.78
CA ALA A 159 13.01 -7.25 -9.12
C ALA A 159 13.53 -5.86 -9.48
N LYS A 160 13.90 -5.66 -10.75
CA LYS A 160 14.30 -4.34 -11.25
C LYS A 160 13.05 -3.49 -11.46
N PRO A 161 12.88 -2.34 -10.78
CA PRO A 161 11.78 -1.43 -11.05
C PRO A 161 11.84 -0.89 -12.48
N ILE A 162 10.71 -0.95 -13.20
CA ILE A 162 10.60 -0.53 -14.61
C ILE A 162 9.51 0.50 -14.86
N MET A 163 8.56 0.67 -13.93
CA MET A 163 7.49 1.65 -14.06
C MET A 163 6.85 1.92 -12.70
N ASN A 164 6.53 3.18 -12.45
CA ASN A 164 5.70 3.64 -11.35
C ASN A 164 4.29 3.99 -11.84
N THR A 165 3.32 3.89 -10.93
CA THR A 165 1.95 4.39 -11.10
C THR A 165 1.53 5.14 -9.85
N ASP A 166 0.70 6.16 -10.00
CA ASP A 166 0.15 6.90 -8.87
C ASP A 166 -1.35 7.16 -9.00
N ILE A 167 -2.08 7.01 -7.91
CA ILE A 167 -3.50 7.33 -7.89
C ILE A 167 -3.74 8.21 -6.67
N PHE A 168 -4.45 9.32 -6.85
CA PHE A 168 -4.67 10.28 -5.79
C PHE A 168 -6.15 10.63 -5.61
N CYS A 169 -6.59 10.77 -4.36
CA CYS A 169 -7.88 11.33 -4.01
C CYS A 169 -7.67 12.57 -3.14
N PHE A 170 -8.12 13.74 -3.60
CA PHE A 170 -7.94 15.01 -2.90
C PHE A 170 -9.27 15.73 -2.65
N GLY A 171 -9.30 16.57 -1.62
CA GLY A 171 -10.30 17.62 -1.50
C GLY A 171 -10.30 18.58 -2.70
N LEU A 172 -11.42 19.26 -2.93
CA LEU A 172 -11.54 20.22 -4.03
C LEU A 172 -10.46 21.32 -3.95
N PRO A 173 -9.85 21.72 -5.09
CA PRO A 173 -8.76 22.71 -5.09
C PRO A 173 -9.21 24.13 -4.72
N ASP A 174 -10.50 24.41 -4.77
CA ASP A 174 -11.17 25.66 -4.40
C ASP A 174 -11.96 25.54 -3.08
N PHE A 175 -11.67 24.52 -2.26
CA PHE A 175 -12.36 24.28 -0.99
C PHE A 175 -12.29 25.52 -0.08
N PRO A 176 -13.43 26.01 0.48
CA PRO A 176 -13.42 27.26 1.24
C PRO A 176 -12.57 27.17 2.52
N TYR A 177 -11.58 28.05 2.68
CA TYR A 177 -10.71 28.12 3.88
C TYR A 177 -11.49 28.16 5.19
N LYS A 178 -12.61 28.89 5.24
CA LYS A 178 -13.47 29.01 6.43
C LYS A 178 -14.12 27.69 6.89
N LYS A 179 -14.15 26.66 6.02
CA LYS A 179 -14.68 25.33 6.36
C LYS A 179 -13.60 24.38 6.89
N LEU A 180 -12.32 24.72 6.72
CA LEU A 180 -11.21 23.89 7.19
C LEU A 180 -11.04 24.04 8.70
N PRO A 181 -10.99 22.92 9.46
CA PRO A 181 -10.56 22.93 10.85
C PRO A 181 -9.13 23.47 10.99
N GLU A 182 -8.84 24.01 12.18
CA GLU A 182 -7.49 24.45 12.52
C GLU A 182 -6.50 23.27 12.47
N GLY A 183 -5.32 23.46 11.89
CA GLY A 183 -4.29 22.42 11.72
C GLY A 183 -4.38 21.63 10.42
N VAL A 184 -5.53 21.65 9.70
CA VAL A 184 -5.67 20.96 8.41
C VAL A 184 -5.06 21.78 7.27
N LEU A 185 -4.21 21.15 6.47
CA LEU A 185 -3.68 21.77 5.25
C LEU A 185 -4.75 21.89 4.17
N HIS A 186 -4.77 23.04 3.48
CA HIS A 186 -5.69 23.25 2.38
C HIS A 186 -5.47 22.20 1.25
N PRO A 187 -6.53 21.61 0.64
CA PRO A 187 -6.38 20.54 -0.35
C PRO A 187 -5.46 20.88 -1.53
N LYS A 188 -5.50 22.13 -2.01
CA LYS A 188 -4.56 22.65 -3.03
C LYS A 188 -3.08 22.57 -2.61
N ARG A 189 -2.77 22.77 -1.32
CA ARG A 189 -1.40 22.63 -0.79
C ARG A 189 -1.01 21.16 -0.73
N ILE A 190 -1.90 20.30 -0.25
CA ILE A 190 -1.70 18.84 -0.21
C ILE A 190 -1.40 18.31 -1.61
N CYS A 191 -2.29 18.59 -2.58
CA CYS A 191 -2.16 18.14 -3.96
C CYS A 191 -0.82 18.55 -4.60
N LYS A 192 -0.40 19.82 -4.43
CA LYS A 192 0.89 20.30 -4.95
C LYS A 192 2.09 19.59 -4.31
N GLY A 193 2.05 19.38 -2.99
CA GLY A 193 3.14 18.72 -2.27
C GLY A 193 3.24 17.24 -2.63
N VAL A 194 2.11 16.51 -2.67
CA VAL A 194 2.08 15.09 -3.08
C VAL A 194 2.64 14.91 -4.49
N VAL A 195 2.17 15.71 -5.45
CA VAL A 195 2.65 15.65 -6.84
C VAL A 195 4.16 15.93 -6.91
N ALA A 196 4.64 16.94 -6.18
CA ALA A 196 6.07 17.27 -6.14
C ALA A 196 6.91 16.17 -5.48
N GLY A 197 6.41 15.54 -4.42
CA GLY A 197 7.09 14.43 -3.73
C GLY A 197 7.28 13.22 -4.62
N VAL A 198 6.20 12.77 -5.28
CA VAL A 198 6.25 11.64 -6.24
C VAL A 198 7.16 11.98 -7.43
N ARG A 199 7.05 13.20 -7.97
CA ARG A 199 7.91 13.68 -9.06
C ARG A 199 9.38 13.56 -8.68
N ASP A 200 9.76 14.20 -7.57
CA ASP A 200 11.17 14.36 -7.21
C ASP A 200 11.81 13.04 -6.83
N TYR A 201 11.06 12.14 -6.17
CA TYR A 201 11.57 10.82 -5.81
C TYR A 201 11.67 9.90 -7.04
N GLY A 202 10.59 9.74 -7.80
CA GLY A 202 10.53 8.87 -8.97
C GLY A 202 11.51 9.27 -10.07
N ASN A 203 11.58 10.56 -10.41
CA ASN A 203 12.51 11.06 -11.44
C ASN A 203 13.97 10.86 -11.03
N ARG A 204 14.34 11.11 -9.76
CA ARG A 204 15.71 10.91 -9.27
C ARG A 204 16.11 9.43 -9.21
N MET A 205 15.14 8.54 -8.99
CA MET A 205 15.34 7.09 -9.12
C MET A 205 15.53 6.64 -10.58
N GLY A 206 15.12 7.44 -11.55
CA GLY A 206 15.17 7.07 -12.97
C GLY A 206 14.19 5.95 -13.30
N ILE A 207 12.98 6.00 -12.72
CA ILE A 207 11.88 5.08 -12.98
C ILE A 207 10.73 5.90 -13.57
N PRO A 208 10.16 5.52 -14.72
CA PRO A 208 9.10 6.31 -15.34
C PRO A 208 7.80 6.18 -14.56
N THR A 209 7.17 7.30 -14.19
CA THR A 209 5.80 7.32 -13.66
C THR A 209 4.84 7.54 -14.82
N ALA A 210 4.29 6.44 -15.33
CA ALA A 210 3.66 6.42 -16.65
C ALA A 210 2.15 6.11 -16.63
N ASN A 211 1.56 5.89 -15.46
CA ASN A 211 0.14 5.55 -15.29
C ASN A 211 -0.42 6.20 -14.03
N GLY A 212 -1.71 6.53 -14.02
CA GLY A 212 -2.33 7.07 -12.82
C GLY A 212 -3.74 7.61 -12.99
N ALA A 213 -4.31 8.12 -11.88
CA ALA A 213 -5.62 8.77 -11.85
C ALA A 213 -5.71 9.78 -10.70
N VAL A 214 -6.53 10.83 -10.85
CA VAL A 214 -6.78 11.78 -9.77
C VAL A 214 -8.26 12.07 -9.63
N ILE A 215 -8.80 11.76 -8.45
CA ILE A 215 -10.17 12.03 -8.05
C ILE A 215 -10.20 13.23 -7.11
N PHE A 216 -11.11 14.16 -7.37
CA PHE A 216 -11.41 15.27 -6.47
C PHE A 216 -12.81 15.11 -5.88
N ASP A 217 -12.91 15.13 -4.56
CA ASP A 217 -14.16 15.09 -3.82
C ASP A 217 -13.98 15.74 -2.43
N GLU A 218 -14.98 16.48 -1.96
CA GLU A 218 -14.95 17.14 -0.64
C GLU A 218 -14.73 16.18 0.54
N GLY A 219 -15.09 14.90 0.40
CA GLY A 219 -14.87 13.88 1.42
C GLY A 219 -13.40 13.59 1.72
N TYR A 220 -12.48 14.01 0.84
CA TYR A 220 -11.03 13.91 1.04
C TYR A 220 -10.39 15.23 1.48
N ALA A 221 -11.18 16.22 1.91
CA ALA A 221 -10.66 17.53 2.31
C ALA A 221 -9.75 17.48 3.55
N TYR A 222 -9.95 16.49 4.42
CA TYR A 222 -9.23 16.36 5.70
C TYR A 222 -8.24 15.19 5.72
N ASN A 223 -8.46 14.20 4.86
CA ASN A 223 -7.58 13.05 4.70
C ASN A 223 -7.52 12.67 3.21
N PRO A 224 -6.40 12.95 2.52
CA PRO A 224 -6.20 12.56 1.13
C PRO A 224 -5.90 11.06 1.03
N LEU A 225 -6.18 10.47 -0.14
CA LEU A 225 -5.68 9.12 -0.44
C LEU A 225 -4.52 9.24 -1.41
N VAL A 226 -3.39 8.63 -1.05
CA VAL A 226 -2.15 8.65 -1.83
C VAL A 226 -1.73 7.21 -2.08
N TYR A 227 -2.03 6.70 -3.27
CA TYR A 227 -1.64 5.38 -3.72
C TYR A 227 -0.35 5.50 -4.54
N CYS A 228 0.68 4.74 -4.16
CA CYS A 228 1.94 4.64 -4.89
C CYS A 228 2.15 3.19 -5.33
N GLY A 229 2.44 2.98 -6.60
CA GLY A 229 2.66 1.65 -7.16
C GLY A 229 3.94 1.55 -7.98
N THR A 230 4.54 0.37 -7.97
CA THR A 230 5.74 0.07 -8.77
C THR A 230 5.65 -1.33 -9.37
N ILE A 231 6.08 -1.44 -10.62
CA ILE A 231 6.22 -2.68 -11.37
C ILE A 231 7.69 -3.00 -11.54
N GLY A 232 8.07 -4.25 -11.32
CA GLY A 232 9.42 -4.73 -11.56
C GLY A 232 9.50 -5.98 -12.42
N ILE A 233 10.65 -6.20 -13.06
CA ILE A 233 10.98 -7.42 -13.80
C ILE A 233 12.12 -8.18 -13.12
N MET A 234 12.03 -9.51 -13.07
CA MET A 234 13.07 -10.38 -12.53
C MET A 234 13.20 -11.68 -13.32
N PRO A 235 14.36 -12.36 -13.25
CA PRO A 235 14.48 -13.73 -13.74
C PRO A 235 13.56 -14.68 -12.97
N ARG A 236 12.97 -15.65 -13.66
CA ARG A 236 11.97 -16.58 -13.09
C ARG A 236 12.53 -17.43 -11.94
N ASP A 237 13.81 -17.77 -11.97
CA ASP A 237 14.51 -18.52 -10.92
C ASP A 237 14.83 -17.66 -9.67
N LYS A 238 14.46 -16.38 -9.68
CA LYS A 238 14.64 -15.43 -8.58
C LYS A 238 13.34 -15.05 -7.87
N CYS A 239 12.21 -15.66 -8.22
CA CYS A 239 10.90 -15.32 -7.66
C CYS A 239 10.67 -15.81 -6.23
N PHE A 240 11.55 -16.64 -5.67
CA PHE A 240 11.41 -17.20 -4.33
C PHE A 240 12.66 -16.89 -3.51
N LYS A 241 12.44 -16.60 -2.23
CA LYS A 241 13.46 -16.22 -1.25
C LYS A 241 13.20 -16.95 0.06
N GLU A 242 14.27 -17.25 0.80
CA GLU A 242 14.17 -17.89 2.11
C GLU A 242 15.45 -17.61 2.91
N ALA A 243 15.32 -17.05 4.11
CA ALA A 243 16.45 -16.94 5.04
C ALA A 243 16.76 -18.32 5.63
N LYS A 244 18.04 -18.65 5.78
CA LYS A 244 18.46 -19.96 6.32
C LYS A 244 19.19 -19.77 7.66
N PRO A 245 19.09 -20.75 8.57
CA PRO A 245 19.94 -20.76 9.75
C PRO A 245 21.42 -20.66 9.38
N GLY A 246 22.14 -19.75 10.05
CA GLY A 246 23.55 -19.44 9.77
C GLY A 246 23.77 -18.37 8.71
N ASP A 247 22.73 -17.93 7.98
CA ASP A 247 22.85 -16.74 7.15
C ASP A 247 23.07 -15.51 8.05
N LEU A 248 23.97 -14.64 7.61
CA LEU A 248 24.25 -13.37 8.27
C LEU A 248 23.13 -12.37 7.97
N ILE A 249 22.70 -11.63 8.99
CA ILE A 249 21.77 -10.51 8.86
C ILE A 249 22.59 -9.29 8.44
N VAL A 250 22.44 -8.84 7.20
CA VAL A 250 23.18 -7.69 6.66
C VAL A 250 22.21 -6.56 6.34
N ALA A 251 22.35 -5.42 7.01
CA ALA A 251 21.63 -4.20 6.66
C ALA A 251 22.43 -3.37 5.66
N ILE A 252 21.75 -2.78 4.68
CA ILE A 252 22.36 -1.90 3.67
C ILE A 252 21.57 -0.60 3.52
N GLY A 253 22.26 0.45 3.07
CA GLY A 253 21.64 1.72 2.66
C GLY A 253 21.69 2.80 3.75
N GLY A 254 20.52 3.36 4.09
CA GLY A 254 20.40 4.51 5.00
C GLY A 254 20.83 4.24 6.45
N ARG A 255 21.22 5.30 7.16
CA ARG A 255 21.52 5.26 8.61
C ARG A 255 20.26 5.41 9.45
N THR A 256 20.31 4.86 10.66
CA THR A 256 19.19 4.83 11.61
C THR A 256 19.13 6.10 12.45
N GLY A 257 17.96 6.72 12.54
CA GLY A 257 17.67 7.86 13.41
C GLY A 257 16.28 7.75 14.03
N ARG A 258 15.82 8.77 14.77
CA ARG A 258 14.44 8.85 15.30
C ARG A 258 13.40 9.18 14.23
N ASP A 259 13.61 8.70 13.02
CA ASP A 259 12.75 8.97 11.87
C ASP A 259 11.55 8.02 11.91
N GLY A 260 10.33 8.56 11.94
CA GLY A 260 9.06 7.80 11.93
C GLY A 260 8.94 6.73 13.00
N ILE A 261 9.54 6.93 14.17
CA ILE A 261 9.24 6.10 15.34
C ILE A 261 7.73 6.16 15.57
N HIS A 262 7.12 4.98 15.79
CA HIS A 262 5.67 4.80 15.93
C HIS A 262 4.87 5.07 14.65
N GLY A 263 5.47 5.03 13.45
CA GLY A 263 4.76 5.23 12.18
C GLY A 263 3.66 4.21 11.89
N ALA A 264 3.91 2.91 12.14
CA ALA A 264 2.89 1.86 11.95
C ALA A 264 1.73 1.97 12.96
N THR A 265 2.02 2.31 14.22
CA THR A 265 0.98 2.55 15.24
C THR A 265 0.24 3.86 14.99
N PHE A 266 0.92 4.89 14.48
CA PHE A 266 0.35 6.18 14.10
C PHE A 266 -0.63 6.06 12.93
N SER A 267 -0.24 5.38 11.84
CA SER A 267 -1.11 5.14 10.67
C SER A 267 -2.34 4.29 11.00
N SER A 268 -2.32 3.59 12.14
CA SER A 268 -3.46 2.83 12.67
C SER A 268 -4.44 3.70 13.49
N THR A 269 -4.19 5.01 13.64
CA THR A 269 -5.01 5.95 14.44
C THR A 269 -5.64 7.07 13.58
N GLU A 270 -6.56 7.83 14.15
CA GLU A 270 -7.27 8.92 13.48
C GLU A 270 -6.41 10.22 13.47
N LEU A 271 -6.61 11.08 12.46
CA LEU A 271 -5.92 12.38 12.38
C LEU A 271 -6.58 13.43 13.28
N ALA A 272 -5.77 14.26 13.94
CA ALA A 272 -6.26 15.37 14.75
C ALA A 272 -5.27 16.56 14.80
N LYS A 273 -5.65 17.65 15.50
CA LYS A 273 -4.86 18.91 15.54
C LYS A 273 -3.44 18.73 16.09
N ASP A 274 -3.29 18.00 17.19
CA ASP A 274 -2.01 17.84 17.90
C ASP A 274 -1.20 16.65 17.41
N THR A 275 -1.51 16.15 16.21
CA THR A 275 -0.77 15.05 15.60
C THR A 275 0.67 15.49 15.29
N GLU A 276 1.65 14.74 15.81
CA GLU A 276 3.07 15.06 15.66
C GLU A 276 3.56 14.94 14.20
N VAL A 277 4.02 16.07 13.63
CA VAL A 277 4.60 16.15 12.27
C VAL A 277 5.97 15.48 12.19
N SER A 278 6.67 15.31 13.32
CA SER A 278 7.98 14.63 13.43
C SER A 278 7.96 13.18 12.98
N ALA A 279 6.78 12.57 12.84
CA ALA A 279 6.63 11.24 12.27
C ALA A 279 6.84 11.18 10.75
N VAL A 280 6.75 12.31 10.02
CA VAL A 280 6.89 12.32 8.56
C VAL A 280 8.35 12.49 8.16
N GLN A 281 8.82 11.55 7.34
CA GLN A 281 10.23 11.40 7.00
C GLN A 281 10.57 12.09 5.68
N ILE A 282 11.85 12.42 5.52
CA ILE A 282 12.40 12.91 4.26
C ILE A 282 13.24 11.80 3.67
N GLY A 283 12.82 11.27 2.53
CA GLY A 283 13.58 10.24 1.85
C GLY A 283 14.74 10.78 1.00
N ASN A 284 15.69 9.89 0.73
CA ASN A 284 16.91 10.11 -0.05
C ASN A 284 16.94 9.20 -1.30
N PRO A 285 16.28 9.59 -2.41
CA PRO A 285 16.19 8.75 -3.60
C PRO A 285 17.56 8.44 -4.23
N ILE A 286 18.58 9.28 -4.01
CA ILE A 286 19.92 9.01 -4.54
C ILE A 286 20.57 7.82 -3.83
N MET A 287 20.38 7.70 -2.51
CA MET A 287 20.83 6.52 -1.78
C MET A 287 20.06 5.27 -2.22
N GLU A 288 18.74 5.36 -2.36
CA GLU A 288 17.92 4.23 -2.81
C GLU A 288 18.30 3.77 -4.22
N LYS A 289 18.68 4.69 -5.11
CA LYS A 289 19.18 4.37 -6.45
C LYS A 289 20.47 3.55 -6.39
N LYS A 290 21.42 3.97 -5.54
CA LYS A 290 22.67 3.23 -5.32
C LYS A 290 22.37 1.82 -4.77
N VAL A 291 21.48 1.72 -3.77
CA VAL A 291 21.02 0.45 -3.19
C VAL A 291 20.42 -0.45 -4.27
N THR A 292 19.54 0.08 -5.11
CA THR A 292 18.93 -0.64 -6.24
C THR A 292 20.01 -1.27 -7.13
N ASP A 293 21.00 -0.49 -7.56
CA ASP A 293 22.00 -0.97 -8.50
C ASP A 293 22.89 -2.07 -7.92
N VAL A 294 23.30 -1.94 -6.65
CA VAL A 294 24.13 -2.96 -5.99
C VAL A 294 23.36 -4.22 -5.64
N VAL A 295 22.08 -4.11 -5.26
CA VAL A 295 21.20 -5.26 -4.98
C VAL A 295 21.01 -6.10 -6.25
N LEU A 296 20.69 -5.47 -7.38
CA LEU A 296 20.52 -6.17 -8.65
C LEU A 296 21.82 -6.88 -9.08
N ARG A 297 22.98 -6.21 -8.92
CA ARG A 297 24.30 -6.83 -9.19
C ARG A 297 24.59 -8.01 -8.26
N ALA A 298 24.18 -7.94 -6.99
CA ALA A 298 24.35 -9.01 -6.01
C ALA A 298 23.42 -10.20 -6.29
N ARG A 299 22.16 -9.94 -6.69
CA ARG A 299 21.19 -10.94 -7.14
C ARG A 299 21.73 -11.76 -8.30
N ASP A 300 22.22 -11.07 -9.34
CA ASP A 300 22.70 -11.72 -10.58
C ASP A 300 23.92 -12.62 -10.32
N LYS A 301 24.63 -12.39 -9.20
CA LYS A 301 25.74 -13.21 -8.71
C LYS A 301 25.34 -14.22 -7.63
N ASN A 302 24.05 -14.33 -7.30
CA ASN A 302 23.50 -15.24 -6.28
C ASN A 302 24.16 -15.07 -4.91
N LEU A 303 24.33 -13.83 -4.43
CA LEU A 303 25.10 -13.54 -3.22
C LEU A 303 24.34 -13.53 -1.89
N TYR A 304 23.01 -13.70 -1.93
CA TYR A 304 22.14 -13.78 -0.74
C TYR A 304 20.98 -14.74 -0.99
N ASN A 305 20.35 -15.22 0.09
CA ASN A 305 19.23 -16.16 0.04
C ASN A 305 17.86 -15.48 0.25
N ALA A 306 17.84 -14.31 0.89
CA ALA A 306 16.65 -13.48 1.03
C ALA A 306 17.00 -12.00 1.18
N ILE A 307 16.02 -11.16 0.85
CA ILE A 307 16.06 -9.71 1.00
C ILE A 307 14.66 -9.20 1.37
N THR A 308 14.57 -8.12 2.15
CA THR A 308 13.31 -7.42 2.40
C THR A 308 13.55 -5.92 2.66
N ASP A 309 12.50 -5.11 2.51
CA ASP A 309 12.48 -3.70 2.87
C ASP A 309 12.48 -3.50 4.40
N CYS A 310 13.10 -2.42 4.88
CA CYS A 310 12.90 -1.88 6.22
C CYS A 310 11.91 -0.70 6.19
N GLY A 311 10.63 -1.01 6.08
CA GLY A 311 9.52 -0.04 6.15
C GLY A 311 8.97 0.13 7.57
N ALA A 312 7.65 -0.02 7.71
CA ALA A 312 6.94 0.08 8.98
C ALA A 312 7.47 -0.90 10.04
N GLY A 313 7.74 -0.41 11.25
CA GLY A 313 8.39 -1.19 12.31
C GLY A 313 9.89 -1.46 12.13
N GLY A 314 10.52 -0.97 11.05
CA GLY A 314 11.97 -0.97 10.91
C GLY A 314 12.61 -2.36 10.89
N PHE A 315 13.72 -2.51 11.62
CA PHE A 315 14.40 -3.81 11.74
C PHE A 315 13.57 -4.84 12.49
N SER A 316 12.69 -4.40 13.40
CA SER A 316 11.74 -5.28 14.09
C SER A 316 10.89 -6.09 13.13
N SER A 317 10.31 -5.41 12.13
CA SER A 317 9.52 -6.08 11.11
C SER A 317 10.42 -6.88 10.16
N ALA A 318 11.42 -6.23 9.55
CA ALA A 318 12.25 -6.86 8.52
C ALA A 318 12.95 -8.15 8.99
N VAL A 319 13.62 -8.11 10.14
CA VAL A 319 14.31 -9.28 10.70
C VAL A 319 13.32 -10.26 11.33
N GLY A 320 12.28 -9.74 11.99
CA GLY A 320 11.26 -10.56 12.63
C GLY A 320 10.49 -11.44 11.65
N GLU A 321 10.10 -10.90 10.49
CA GLU A 321 9.41 -11.63 9.42
C GLU A 321 10.35 -12.61 8.71
N MET A 322 11.58 -12.20 8.35
CA MET A 322 12.57 -13.10 7.73
C MET A 322 12.94 -14.27 8.65
N GLY A 323 12.99 -14.02 9.97
CA GLY A 323 13.33 -15.00 10.99
C GLY A 323 12.13 -15.75 11.58
N GLN A 324 10.90 -15.53 11.10
CA GLN A 324 9.68 -16.01 11.76
C GLN A 324 9.70 -17.51 12.10
N ASP A 325 10.20 -18.35 11.19
CA ASP A 325 10.16 -19.81 11.35
C ASP A 325 11.48 -20.41 11.91
N ILE A 326 12.54 -19.60 12.05
CA ILE A 326 13.91 -20.07 12.38
C ILE A 326 14.53 -19.37 13.60
N GLY A 327 14.27 -18.08 13.80
CA GLY A 327 14.86 -17.23 14.84
C GLY A 327 15.92 -16.25 14.31
N ALA A 328 16.33 -15.30 15.15
CA ALA A 328 17.34 -14.29 14.82
C ALA A 328 18.06 -13.80 16.08
N CYS A 329 19.37 -13.60 15.97
CA CYS A 329 20.19 -12.91 16.98
C CYS A 329 20.73 -11.61 16.37
N VAL A 330 20.43 -10.48 17.00
CA VAL A 330 20.79 -9.14 16.49
C VAL A 330 21.57 -8.35 17.54
N TYR A 331 22.65 -7.72 17.11
CA TYR A 331 23.49 -6.81 17.87
C TYR A 331 23.16 -5.37 17.51
N LEU A 332 22.38 -4.70 18.36
CA LEU A 332 21.86 -3.36 18.08
C LEU A 332 22.97 -2.30 18.07
N GLU A 333 24.08 -2.50 18.79
CA GLU A 333 25.23 -1.58 18.80
C GLU A 333 25.97 -1.54 17.45
N ARG A 334 25.74 -2.52 16.58
CA ARG A 334 26.34 -2.56 15.23
C ARG A 334 25.54 -1.75 14.21
N ILE A 335 24.31 -1.35 14.52
CA ILE A 335 23.45 -0.65 13.57
C ILE A 335 24.01 0.76 13.31
N PRO A 336 24.25 1.16 12.04
CA PRO A 336 24.72 2.50 11.71
C PRO A 336 23.71 3.56 12.15
N LEU A 337 24.16 4.53 12.97
CA LEU A 337 23.32 5.62 13.48
C LEU A 337 23.64 6.96 12.80
N LYS A 338 22.63 7.80 12.60
CA LYS A 338 22.80 9.20 12.14
C LYS A 338 23.46 10.07 13.22
N TYR A 339 23.11 9.81 14.47
CA TYR A 339 23.61 10.51 15.66
C TYR A 339 23.58 9.58 16.87
N ALA A 340 24.39 9.86 17.89
CA ALA A 340 24.42 9.09 19.13
C ALA A 340 23.18 9.37 20.01
N GLY A 341 22.92 8.48 20.98
CA GLY A 341 21.92 8.71 22.02
C GLY A 341 20.54 8.11 21.77
N LEU A 342 20.37 7.27 20.75
CA LEU A 342 19.17 6.45 20.60
C LEU A 342 19.16 5.32 21.64
N ALA A 343 18.00 5.09 22.25
CA ALA A 343 17.76 3.92 23.08
C ALA A 343 17.67 2.64 22.22
N PRO A 344 17.92 1.44 22.78
CA PRO A 344 17.88 0.19 22.02
C PRO A 344 16.56 -0.03 21.26
N TRP A 345 15.42 0.30 21.88
CA TRP A 345 14.12 0.17 21.22
C TRP A 345 13.97 1.16 20.06
N GLU A 346 14.45 2.40 20.19
CA GLU A 346 14.43 3.41 19.12
C GLU A 346 15.26 2.96 17.91
N ILE A 347 16.43 2.33 18.15
CA ILE A 347 17.27 1.77 17.08
C ILE A 347 16.53 0.65 16.36
N TRP A 348 15.87 -0.22 17.11
CA TRP A 348 15.23 -1.43 16.61
C TRP A 348 13.99 -1.15 15.76
N ILE A 349 13.13 -0.22 16.20
CA ILE A 349 11.85 0.08 15.54
C ILE A 349 11.90 1.29 14.61
N SER A 350 13.02 2.02 14.55
CA SER A 350 13.20 3.17 13.66
C SER A 350 12.76 2.83 12.24
N GLU A 351 11.94 3.70 11.65
CA GLU A 351 11.42 3.55 10.28
C GLU A 351 12.23 4.35 9.26
N ALA A 352 13.47 4.74 9.58
CA ALA A 352 14.35 5.49 8.67
C ALA A 352 14.39 4.86 7.27
N GLN A 353 14.40 5.71 6.23
CA GLN A 353 14.21 5.28 4.85
C GLN A 353 15.48 4.70 4.20
N GLU A 354 15.30 4.16 2.99
CA GLU A 354 16.35 3.63 2.12
C GLU A 354 17.19 2.50 2.73
N ARG A 355 16.57 1.69 3.59
CA ARG A 355 17.22 0.54 4.25
C ARG A 355 16.62 -0.76 3.76
N MET A 356 17.48 -1.76 3.59
CA MET A 356 17.08 -3.14 3.29
C MET A 356 17.88 -4.12 4.15
N VAL A 357 17.29 -5.29 4.41
CA VAL A 357 17.95 -6.40 5.14
C VAL A 357 18.11 -7.59 4.21
N LEU A 358 19.29 -8.19 4.24
CA LEU A 358 19.64 -9.38 3.47
C LEU A 358 20.04 -10.54 4.38
N ALA A 359 19.66 -11.76 3.99
CA ALA A 359 20.19 -13.01 4.53
C ALA A 359 21.36 -13.47 3.65
N VAL A 360 22.59 -13.30 4.14
CA VAL A 360 23.82 -13.50 3.36
C VAL A 360 24.59 -14.72 3.88
N PRO A 361 24.84 -15.74 3.04
CA PRO A 361 25.71 -16.85 3.41
C PRO A 361 27.13 -16.37 3.79
N PRO A 362 27.71 -16.83 4.92
CA PRO A 362 29.01 -16.34 5.39
C PRO A 362 30.13 -16.39 4.34
N GLU A 363 30.16 -17.44 3.50
CA GLU A 363 31.15 -17.62 2.44
C GLU A 363 31.01 -16.59 1.28
N LYS A 364 29.87 -15.91 1.19
CA LYS A 364 29.58 -14.89 0.17
C LYS A 364 29.77 -13.47 0.70
N LEU A 365 29.93 -13.28 2.01
CA LEU A 365 30.03 -11.96 2.65
C LEU A 365 31.11 -11.07 2.01
N ASN A 366 32.33 -11.58 1.88
CA ASN A 366 33.43 -10.78 1.30
C ASN A 366 33.16 -10.34 -0.14
N LYS A 367 32.41 -11.13 -0.92
CA LYS A 367 32.06 -10.79 -2.30
C LYS A 367 30.96 -9.74 -2.35
N ILE A 368 29.92 -9.87 -1.53
CA ILE A 368 28.80 -8.93 -1.53
C ILE A 368 29.21 -7.56 -0.98
N MET A 369 30.02 -7.53 0.09
CA MET A 369 30.54 -6.29 0.68
C MET A 369 31.37 -5.46 -0.31
N LYS A 370 32.13 -6.11 -1.21
CA LYS A 370 32.87 -5.44 -2.29
C LYS A 370 31.93 -4.76 -3.30
N ILE A 371 30.76 -5.35 -3.57
CA ILE A 371 29.77 -4.75 -4.48
C ILE A 371 29.15 -3.52 -3.83
N PHE A 372 28.71 -3.62 -2.58
CA PHE A 372 28.13 -2.50 -1.84
C PHE A 372 29.11 -1.32 -1.75
N LYS A 373 30.38 -1.59 -1.39
CA LYS A 373 31.44 -0.58 -1.35
C LYS A 373 31.70 0.09 -2.71
N SER A 374 31.50 -0.61 -3.84
CA SER A 374 31.80 -0.05 -5.16
C SER A 374 30.91 1.12 -5.56
N GLU A 375 29.72 1.26 -4.97
CA GLU A 375 28.80 2.38 -5.19
C GLU A 375 28.63 3.26 -3.93
N ASP A 376 29.51 3.10 -2.95
CA ASP A 376 29.45 3.82 -1.68
C ASP A 376 28.10 3.61 -0.95
N VAL A 377 27.65 2.34 -0.91
CA VAL A 377 26.50 1.88 -0.12
C VAL A 377 27.02 1.28 1.19
N GLU A 378 26.65 1.89 2.30
CA GLU A 378 26.98 1.39 3.64
C GLU A 378 26.29 0.04 3.87
N ALA A 379 27.03 -0.92 4.41
CA ALA A 379 26.56 -2.27 4.66
C ALA A 379 27.16 -2.78 5.97
N THR A 380 26.34 -3.37 6.83
CA THR A 380 26.77 -3.82 8.16
C THR A 380 26.15 -5.15 8.53
N VAL A 381 26.97 -6.07 9.05
CA VAL A 381 26.51 -7.34 9.63
C VAL A 381 25.95 -7.07 11.01
N LEU A 382 24.64 -7.22 11.15
CA LEU A 382 23.90 -6.97 12.39
C LEU A 382 23.83 -8.21 13.29
N GLY A 383 24.05 -9.40 12.75
CA GLY A 383 23.91 -10.65 13.48
C GLY A 383 23.71 -11.85 12.55
N GLU A 384 22.94 -12.83 13.00
CA GLU A 384 22.70 -14.08 12.26
C GLU A 384 21.28 -14.59 12.46
N PHE A 385 20.74 -15.26 11.44
CA PHE A 385 19.53 -16.05 11.57
C PHE A 385 19.84 -17.36 12.29
N THR A 386 19.07 -17.67 13.34
CA THR A 386 19.29 -18.84 14.20
C THR A 386 18.37 -19.99 13.79
N ASN A 387 18.34 -21.09 14.57
CA ASN A 387 17.40 -22.21 14.40
C ASN A 387 16.61 -22.52 15.69
N ASP A 388 16.67 -21.64 16.68
CA ASP A 388 16.06 -21.84 18.00
C ASP A 388 14.66 -21.21 18.12
N LYS A 389 14.16 -20.59 17.04
CA LYS A 389 12.85 -19.94 16.91
C LYS A 389 12.63 -18.80 17.92
N LYS A 390 13.72 -18.10 18.26
CA LYS A 390 13.70 -16.95 19.17
C LYS A 390 14.25 -15.72 18.48
N LEU A 391 13.67 -14.58 18.83
CA LEU A 391 14.26 -13.27 18.60
C LEU A 391 15.11 -12.91 19.81
N LEU A 392 16.42 -12.77 19.63
CA LEU A 392 17.37 -12.32 20.64
C LEU A 392 17.97 -10.98 20.21
N LEU A 393 17.80 -9.97 21.05
CA LEU A 393 18.34 -8.63 20.86
C LEU A 393 19.40 -8.36 21.92
N LEU A 394 20.60 -8.00 21.47
CA LEU A 394 21.74 -7.67 22.29
C LEU A 394 22.11 -6.19 22.10
N TYR A 395 22.54 -5.53 23.17
CA TYR A 395 23.12 -4.20 23.11
C TYR A 395 24.28 -4.11 24.09
N ASN A 396 25.48 -3.83 23.59
CA ASN A 396 26.70 -3.74 24.41
C ASN A 396 26.95 -5.00 25.29
N GLY A 397 26.63 -6.18 24.75
CA GLY A 397 26.78 -7.46 25.45
C GLY A 397 25.62 -7.84 26.39
N GLU A 398 24.66 -6.96 26.63
CA GLU A 398 23.48 -7.23 27.46
C GLU A 398 22.27 -7.66 26.62
N THR A 399 21.47 -8.60 27.13
CA THR A 399 20.19 -8.96 26.51
C THR A 399 19.15 -7.89 26.78
N VAL A 400 18.71 -7.20 25.73
CA VAL A 400 17.72 -6.13 25.81
C VAL A 400 16.33 -6.56 25.32
N GLY A 401 16.24 -7.70 24.64
CA GLY A 401 14.97 -8.32 24.27
C GLY A 401 15.15 -9.80 23.93
N LYS A 402 14.19 -10.63 24.35
CA LYS A 402 14.17 -12.08 24.10
C LYS A 402 12.74 -12.61 24.03
N MET A 403 12.31 -12.97 22.83
CA MET A 403 10.93 -13.42 22.58
C MET A 403 10.86 -14.63 21.67
N GLU A 404 9.83 -15.44 21.84
CA GLU A 404 9.59 -16.60 21.00
C GLU A 404 8.87 -16.15 19.73
N MET A 405 9.39 -16.54 18.55
CA MET A 405 8.85 -16.09 17.26
C MET A 405 7.39 -16.51 17.07
N GLU A 406 7.00 -17.68 17.58
CA GLU A 406 5.61 -18.15 17.55
C GLU A 406 4.66 -17.17 18.28
N PHE A 407 5.06 -16.65 19.45
CA PHE A 407 4.25 -15.67 20.17
C PHE A 407 4.23 -14.32 19.45
N LEU A 408 5.39 -13.87 18.96
CA LEU A 408 5.50 -12.62 18.22
C LEU A 408 4.54 -12.58 17.01
N HIS A 409 4.45 -13.67 16.24
CA HIS A 409 3.69 -13.68 14.98
C HIS A 409 2.29 -14.28 15.09
N ARG A 410 2.01 -15.10 16.10
CA ARG A 410 0.73 -15.82 16.25
C ARG A 410 0.06 -15.64 17.62
N GLY A 411 0.63 -14.80 18.48
CA GLY A 411 0.03 -14.47 19.77
C GLY A 411 -1.12 -13.46 19.70
N VAL A 412 -1.27 -12.72 18.60
CA VAL A 412 -2.31 -11.69 18.46
C VAL A 412 -3.73 -12.31 18.60
N PRO A 413 -4.62 -11.74 19.45
CA PRO A 413 -5.97 -12.25 19.61
C PRO A 413 -6.82 -12.04 18.35
N ARG A 414 -7.86 -12.88 18.20
CA ARG A 414 -8.83 -12.79 17.10
C ARG A 414 -10.09 -12.05 17.53
N PHE A 415 -10.24 -10.81 17.08
CA PHE A 415 -11.40 -9.99 17.41
C PHE A 415 -12.68 -10.49 16.73
N LYS A 416 -13.78 -10.50 17.49
CA LYS A 416 -15.13 -10.67 16.97
C LYS A 416 -15.79 -9.31 16.78
N ARG A 417 -16.24 -9.00 15.57
CA ARG A 417 -16.94 -7.75 15.21
C ARG A 417 -18.30 -8.03 14.61
N LYS A 418 -19.22 -7.06 14.75
CA LYS A 418 -20.51 -7.05 14.08
C LYS A 418 -20.51 -6.05 12.94
N ALA A 419 -21.20 -6.39 11.85
CA ALA A 419 -21.30 -5.55 10.68
C ALA A 419 -22.73 -5.67 10.12
N GLU A 420 -23.53 -4.61 10.24
CA GLU A 420 -24.88 -4.57 9.70
C GLU A 420 -24.97 -3.62 8.52
N TRP A 421 -25.30 -4.15 7.34
CA TRP A 421 -25.50 -3.34 6.14
C TRP A 421 -26.94 -2.86 6.04
N SER A 422 -27.09 -1.56 5.81
CA SER A 422 -28.31 -0.98 5.27
C SER A 422 -27.97 -0.08 4.09
N ARG A 423 -28.71 -0.20 3.00
CA ARG A 423 -28.47 0.63 1.81
C ARG A 423 -28.90 2.07 2.11
N HIS A 424 -28.00 3.01 1.89
CA HIS A 424 -28.33 4.44 1.92
C HIS A 424 -29.36 4.76 0.84
N LYS A 425 -30.37 5.54 1.21
CA LYS A 425 -31.37 6.08 0.28
C LYS A 425 -31.15 7.57 0.14
N PHE A 426 -30.88 7.99 -1.08
CA PHE A 426 -30.77 9.40 -1.45
C PHE A 426 -32.04 9.85 -2.16
N PRO A 427 -32.33 11.16 -2.21
CA PRO A 427 -33.35 11.69 -3.10
C PRO A 427 -33.02 11.33 -4.55
N GLU A 428 -33.95 10.66 -5.23
CA GLU A 428 -33.85 10.40 -6.67
C GLU A 428 -34.42 11.63 -7.39
N PRO A 429 -33.63 12.32 -8.23
CA PRO A 429 -34.13 13.47 -8.95
C PRO A 429 -35.08 13.04 -10.06
N ASP A 430 -36.28 13.64 -10.07
CA ASP A 430 -37.25 13.50 -11.15
C ASP A 430 -37.29 14.82 -11.94
N PHE A 431 -36.62 14.84 -13.09
CA PHE A 431 -36.68 15.98 -14.01
C PHE A 431 -36.74 15.50 -15.46
N LYS A 432 -37.44 16.27 -16.31
CA LYS A 432 -37.48 16.02 -17.75
C LYS A 432 -36.09 16.17 -18.35
N GLN A 433 -35.76 15.31 -19.31
CA GLN A 433 -34.54 15.42 -20.10
C GLN A 433 -34.42 16.85 -20.67
N PRO A 434 -33.33 17.59 -20.38
CA PRO A 434 -33.12 18.91 -20.94
C PRO A 434 -32.99 18.83 -22.46
N GLY A 435 -33.61 19.78 -23.18
CA GLY A 435 -33.44 19.91 -24.63
C GLY A 435 -32.03 20.34 -25.05
N ASP A 436 -31.28 20.99 -24.15
CA ASP A 436 -29.88 21.37 -24.34
C ASP A 436 -29.02 20.90 -23.17
N LEU A 437 -28.01 20.07 -23.46
CA LEU A 437 -27.06 19.54 -22.48
C LEU A 437 -25.72 20.30 -22.47
N THR A 438 -25.55 21.34 -23.29
CA THR A 438 -24.28 22.07 -23.45
C THR A 438 -23.75 22.60 -22.12
N SER A 439 -24.61 23.23 -21.32
CA SER A 439 -24.22 23.76 -20.00
C SER A 439 -23.82 22.64 -19.03
N CYS A 440 -24.52 21.50 -19.07
CA CYS A 440 -24.20 20.34 -18.23
C CYS A 440 -22.85 19.74 -18.62
N LEU A 441 -22.61 19.55 -19.92
CA LEU A 441 -21.34 19.05 -20.43
C LEU A 441 -20.17 19.96 -20.03
N LYS A 442 -20.30 21.28 -20.21
CA LYS A 442 -19.27 22.25 -19.81
C LYS A 442 -18.94 22.16 -18.31
N LYS A 443 -19.95 22.02 -17.45
CA LYS A 443 -19.75 21.84 -16.00
C LYS A 443 -19.05 20.53 -15.66
N ILE A 444 -19.41 19.43 -16.33
CA ILE A 444 -18.75 18.14 -16.14
C ILE A 444 -17.28 18.23 -16.55
N LEU A 445 -16.99 18.76 -17.75
CA LEU A 445 -15.62 18.91 -18.26
C LEU A 445 -14.77 19.87 -17.41
N ALA A 446 -15.39 20.87 -16.78
CA ALA A 446 -14.72 21.78 -15.86
C ALA A 446 -14.45 21.17 -14.47
N HIS A 447 -15.11 20.07 -14.10
CA HIS A 447 -14.91 19.44 -12.80
C HIS A 447 -13.47 18.90 -12.69
N PRO A 448 -12.74 19.17 -11.58
CA PRO A 448 -11.32 18.81 -11.46
C PRO A 448 -11.01 17.31 -11.69
N THR A 449 -11.93 16.40 -11.34
CA THR A 449 -11.81 14.96 -11.63
C THR A 449 -11.82 14.64 -13.13
N VAL A 450 -12.60 15.37 -13.94
CA VAL A 450 -12.76 15.12 -15.38
C VAL A 450 -11.79 15.96 -16.22
N ALA A 451 -11.49 17.17 -15.77
CA ALA A 451 -10.57 18.08 -16.45
C ALA A 451 -9.19 17.45 -16.68
N SER A 452 -8.45 17.95 -17.68
CA SER A 452 -7.13 17.43 -18.05
C SER A 452 -6.16 17.36 -16.86
N LYS A 453 -5.43 16.25 -16.76
CA LYS A 453 -4.34 16.03 -15.77
C LYS A 453 -2.96 16.30 -16.34
N GLU A 454 -2.88 16.91 -17.52
CA GLU A 454 -1.62 17.25 -18.21
C GLU A 454 -0.63 17.99 -17.31
N TRP A 455 -1.13 18.90 -16.46
CA TRP A 455 -0.30 19.65 -15.52
C TRP A 455 0.43 18.78 -14.48
N ILE A 456 -0.09 17.59 -14.15
CA ILE A 456 0.59 16.58 -13.32
C ILE A 456 1.51 15.76 -14.21
N ILE A 457 0.95 15.17 -15.28
CA ILE A 457 1.62 14.18 -16.12
C ILE A 457 2.93 14.73 -16.70
N ARG A 458 2.95 16.00 -17.14
CA ARG A 458 4.15 16.62 -17.74
C ARG A 458 5.28 16.89 -16.75
N GLN A 459 5.02 16.79 -15.46
CA GLN A 459 6.07 16.93 -14.44
C GLN A 459 6.86 15.64 -14.25
N TYR A 460 6.27 14.49 -14.59
CA TYR A 460 6.87 13.17 -14.42
C TYR A 460 7.68 12.77 -15.64
N ASP A 461 8.82 12.13 -15.39
CA ASP A 461 9.48 11.35 -16.42
C ASP A 461 8.63 10.12 -16.74
N HIS A 462 8.36 9.91 -18.02
CA HIS A 462 7.61 8.76 -18.53
C HIS A 462 8.36 8.04 -19.66
N GLU A 463 9.65 8.34 -19.88
CA GLU A 463 10.46 7.82 -20.98
C GLU A 463 11.79 7.20 -20.53
N VAL A 464 12.26 7.50 -19.33
CA VAL A 464 13.48 6.93 -18.76
C VAL A 464 13.41 5.40 -18.81
N GLN A 465 14.56 4.78 -19.07
CA GLN A 465 14.70 3.35 -19.42
C GLN A 465 14.17 2.96 -20.81
N SER A 466 13.59 3.90 -21.59
CA SER A 466 13.15 3.71 -22.98
C SER A 466 12.16 2.56 -23.18
N GLY A 467 11.37 2.24 -22.14
CA GLY A 467 10.43 1.12 -22.14
C GLY A 467 8.99 1.50 -22.47
N THR A 468 8.59 2.77 -22.39
CA THR A 468 7.20 3.19 -22.56
C THR A 468 6.78 3.15 -24.03
N VAL A 469 5.76 2.34 -24.34
CA VAL A 469 5.19 2.17 -25.68
C VAL A 469 3.95 3.04 -25.84
N LEU A 470 2.95 2.82 -24.99
CA LEU A 470 1.74 3.64 -24.93
C LEU A 470 1.84 4.56 -23.73
N LYS A 471 1.95 5.85 -24.01
CA LYS A 471 2.16 6.91 -23.01
C LYS A 471 0.84 7.34 -22.36
N PRO A 472 0.91 7.98 -21.17
CA PRO A 472 -0.26 8.55 -20.51
C PRO A 472 -0.90 9.70 -21.29
N LEU A 473 -0.15 10.41 -22.15
CA LEU A 473 -0.70 11.33 -23.14
C LEU A 473 -0.56 10.75 -24.56
N GLN A 474 -1.63 10.77 -25.32
CA GLN A 474 -1.83 10.10 -26.61
C GLN A 474 -2.35 11.08 -27.67
N GLY A 475 -2.56 10.59 -28.90
CA GLY A 475 -2.94 11.40 -30.05
C GLY A 475 -1.76 12.07 -30.76
N VAL A 476 -2.05 12.74 -31.88
CA VAL A 476 -1.04 13.32 -32.79
C VAL A 476 -0.11 14.29 -32.08
N ASN A 477 -0.63 15.05 -31.10
CA ASN A 477 0.13 16.06 -30.36
C ASN A 477 0.57 15.61 -28.96
N ASN A 478 0.26 14.37 -28.55
CA ASN A 478 0.47 13.87 -27.18
C ASN A 478 -0.14 14.80 -26.11
N ASP A 479 -1.42 15.12 -26.29
CA ASP A 479 -2.22 16.02 -25.45
C ASP A 479 -3.54 15.40 -24.97
N GLY A 480 -3.96 14.26 -25.53
CA GLY A 480 -5.13 13.52 -25.08
C GLY A 480 -4.81 12.53 -23.95
N PRO A 481 -5.66 12.35 -22.92
CA PRO A 481 -5.42 11.36 -21.88
C PRO A 481 -5.54 9.92 -22.42
N GLY A 482 -4.75 9.00 -21.86
CA GLY A 482 -4.85 7.57 -22.10
C GLY A 482 -5.52 6.81 -20.96
N ASP A 483 -6.29 5.76 -21.30
CA ASP A 483 -6.97 4.90 -20.31
C ASP A 483 -6.04 3.86 -19.67
N ALA A 484 -4.93 3.55 -20.34
CA ALA A 484 -3.95 2.57 -19.91
C ALA A 484 -2.57 2.90 -20.47
N THR A 485 -1.57 2.26 -19.88
CA THR A 485 -0.16 2.42 -20.25
C THR A 485 0.40 1.08 -20.68
N VAL A 486 1.24 1.08 -21.71
CA VAL A 486 1.94 -0.13 -22.18
C VAL A 486 3.44 0.08 -22.09
N ILE A 487 4.12 -0.83 -21.41
CA ILE A 487 5.58 -0.83 -21.28
C ILE A 487 6.19 -2.09 -21.91
N LYS A 488 7.39 -1.95 -22.45
CA LYS A 488 8.24 -2.99 -23.03
C LYS A 488 9.46 -3.21 -22.13
N PRO A 489 9.42 -4.18 -21.20
CA PRO A 489 10.50 -4.40 -20.24
C PRO A 489 11.81 -4.89 -20.89
N LEU A 490 11.72 -5.62 -22.01
CA LEU A 490 12.85 -6.26 -22.67
C LEU A 490 12.95 -5.82 -24.14
N PHE A 491 14.05 -5.16 -24.51
CA PHE A 491 14.22 -4.59 -25.86
C PHE A 491 14.18 -5.61 -27.01
N ARG A 492 14.66 -6.83 -26.76
CA ARG A 492 14.69 -7.92 -27.76
C ARG A 492 13.39 -8.71 -27.85
N SER A 493 12.42 -8.45 -26.96
CA SER A 493 11.11 -9.08 -26.98
C SER A 493 10.09 -8.19 -27.70
N ARG A 494 9.06 -8.78 -28.33
CA ARG A 494 7.86 -8.03 -28.74
C ARG A 494 6.81 -7.98 -27.64
N LYS A 495 6.98 -8.73 -26.56
CA LYS A 495 6.05 -8.72 -25.43
C LYS A 495 6.13 -7.40 -24.66
N GLY A 496 5.00 -7.00 -24.11
CA GLY A 496 4.90 -5.88 -23.19
C GLY A 496 3.95 -6.18 -22.04
N ILE A 497 3.72 -5.17 -21.22
CA ILE A 497 2.82 -5.20 -20.08
C ILE A 497 1.82 -4.06 -20.25
N VAL A 498 0.54 -4.35 -20.06
CA VAL A 498 -0.54 -3.35 -20.07
C VAL A 498 -0.99 -3.12 -18.64
N VAL A 499 -1.07 -1.85 -18.23
CA VAL A 499 -1.41 -1.44 -16.86
C VAL A 499 -2.53 -0.40 -16.90
N SER A 500 -3.53 -0.60 -16.06
CA SER A 500 -4.73 0.24 -15.98
C SER A 500 -5.32 0.21 -14.58
N ASN A 501 -6.20 1.17 -14.28
CA ASN A 501 -6.84 1.31 -12.98
C ASN A 501 -8.35 1.53 -13.13
N GLY A 502 -9.09 1.23 -12.07
CA GLY A 502 -10.48 1.62 -11.87
C GLY A 502 -10.72 2.06 -10.44
N ILE A 503 -11.48 3.14 -10.26
CA ILE A 503 -11.74 3.77 -8.96
C ILE A 503 -12.98 4.69 -9.01
N ASN A 504 -14.05 4.32 -8.29
CA ASN A 504 -15.34 5.03 -8.35
C ASN A 504 -15.97 5.31 -6.96
N PRO A 505 -15.34 6.12 -6.10
CA PRO A 505 -15.78 6.32 -4.71
C PRO A 505 -17.18 6.93 -4.57
N ARG A 506 -17.68 7.63 -5.60
CA ARG A 506 -19.07 8.14 -5.62
C ARG A 506 -20.09 7.02 -5.60
N TYR A 507 -19.79 5.86 -6.20
CA TYR A 507 -20.64 4.67 -6.12
C TYR A 507 -20.56 4.03 -4.75
N GLY A 508 -19.41 4.13 -4.07
CA GLY A 508 -19.19 3.63 -2.71
C GLY A 508 -20.10 4.28 -1.66
N ARG A 509 -20.52 5.54 -1.89
CA ARG A 509 -21.53 6.21 -1.05
C ARG A 509 -22.92 5.59 -1.14
N VAL A 510 -23.22 4.96 -2.28
CA VAL A 510 -24.53 4.36 -2.56
C VAL A 510 -24.51 2.88 -2.21
N ASP A 511 -23.58 2.13 -2.79
CA ASP A 511 -23.36 0.72 -2.51
C ASP A 511 -21.90 0.30 -2.83
N PRO A 512 -21.08 0.01 -1.81
CA PRO A 512 -19.71 -0.46 -1.98
C PRO A 512 -19.56 -1.76 -2.79
N TYR A 513 -20.60 -2.60 -2.86
CA TYR A 513 -20.56 -3.80 -3.70
C TYR A 513 -20.45 -3.42 -5.18
N TRP A 514 -21.31 -2.51 -5.62
CA TRP A 514 -21.35 -2.04 -7.01
C TRP A 514 -20.20 -1.10 -7.34
N MET A 515 -19.70 -0.33 -6.36
CA MET A 515 -18.42 0.37 -6.50
C MET A 515 -17.29 -0.59 -6.87
N ALA A 516 -17.14 -1.68 -6.12
CA ALA A 516 -16.10 -2.66 -6.37
C ALA A 516 -16.27 -3.35 -7.73
N ALA A 517 -17.52 -3.67 -8.12
CA ALA A 517 -17.80 -4.25 -9.43
C ALA A 517 -17.40 -3.30 -10.56
N SER A 518 -17.81 -2.03 -10.47
CA SER A 518 -17.45 -0.98 -11.42
C SER A 518 -15.94 -0.73 -11.48
N ALA A 519 -15.24 -0.71 -10.34
CA ALA A 519 -13.79 -0.51 -10.32
C ALA A 519 -13.03 -1.68 -10.98
N ILE A 520 -13.47 -2.93 -10.76
CA ILE A 520 -12.90 -4.10 -11.44
C ILE A 520 -13.16 -4.04 -12.94
N ASP A 521 -14.39 -3.74 -13.33
CA ASP A 521 -14.78 -3.60 -14.73
C ASP A 521 -13.96 -2.50 -15.42
N GLU A 522 -13.84 -1.33 -14.81
CA GLU A 522 -13.06 -0.21 -15.31
C GLU A 522 -11.57 -0.55 -15.49
N ALA A 523 -10.95 -1.17 -14.50
CA ALA A 523 -9.57 -1.59 -14.61
C ALA A 523 -9.38 -2.57 -15.77
N LEU A 524 -10.29 -3.55 -15.94
CA LEU A 524 -10.21 -4.56 -16.99
C LEU A 524 -10.53 -4.02 -18.38
N ARG A 525 -11.58 -3.21 -18.55
CA ARG A 525 -11.95 -2.64 -19.86
C ARG A 525 -10.84 -1.72 -20.38
N ASN A 526 -10.27 -0.88 -19.52
CA ASN A 526 -9.13 -0.04 -19.88
C ASN A 526 -7.92 -0.89 -20.32
N ASN A 527 -7.66 -2.01 -19.62
CA ASN A 527 -6.58 -2.93 -19.98
C ASN A 527 -6.80 -3.56 -21.36
N ILE A 528 -7.99 -4.11 -21.60
CA ILE A 528 -8.34 -4.84 -22.82
C ILE A 528 -8.35 -3.89 -24.02
N CYS A 529 -8.91 -2.69 -23.87
CA CYS A 529 -8.95 -1.67 -24.93
C CYS A 529 -7.55 -1.26 -25.40
N ALA A 530 -6.53 -1.29 -24.53
CA ALA A 530 -5.14 -1.04 -24.91
C ALA A 530 -4.40 -2.26 -25.50
N GLY A 531 -5.09 -3.39 -25.70
CA GLY A 531 -4.54 -4.63 -26.26
C GLY A 531 -4.17 -5.69 -25.22
N GLY A 532 -4.56 -5.49 -23.96
CA GLY A 532 -4.40 -6.48 -22.89
C GLY A 532 -5.22 -7.75 -23.12
N ASN A 533 -4.81 -8.84 -22.49
CA ASN A 533 -5.50 -10.12 -22.60
C ASN A 533 -6.11 -10.52 -21.25
N LEU A 534 -7.44 -10.58 -21.19
CA LEU A 534 -8.20 -10.96 -20.00
C LEU A 534 -7.73 -12.29 -19.37
N ASN A 535 -7.40 -13.30 -20.19
CA ASN A 535 -6.94 -14.61 -19.71
C ASN A 535 -5.54 -14.60 -19.06
N ARG A 536 -4.79 -13.51 -19.26
CA ARG A 536 -3.44 -13.25 -18.72
C ARG A 536 -3.41 -11.94 -17.94
N CYS A 537 -4.55 -11.53 -17.39
CA CYS A 537 -4.69 -10.34 -16.56
C CYS A 537 -4.79 -10.73 -15.08
N ALA A 538 -4.14 -9.97 -14.21
CA ALA A 538 -4.22 -10.06 -12.76
C ALA A 538 -4.66 -8.72 -12.17
N LEU A 539 -5.21 -8.76 -10.96
CA LEU A 539 -5.71 -7.59 -10.23
C LEU A 539 -4.92 -7.34 -8.95
N LEU A 540 -4.92 -6.09 -8.53
CA LEU A 540 -4.56 -5.67 -7.17
C LEU A 540 -5.75 -4.94 -6.55
N ASP A 541 -5.97 -5.15 -5.25
CA ASP A 541 -7.02 -4.54 -4.45
C ASP A 541 -6.44 -3.63 -3.35
N ASN A 542 -6.83 -2.35 -3.34
CA ASN A 542 -6.38 -1.39 -2.33
C ASN A 542 -7.57 -0.73 -1.64
N PHE A 543 -7.94 -1.24 -0.45
CA PHE A 543 -9.08 -0.78 0.33
C PHE A 543 -8.72 0.46 1.16
N CYS A 544 -9.47 1.55 1.04
CA CYS A 544 -9.37 2.72 1.92
C CYS A 544 -10.72 3.04 2.55
N TRP A 545 -10.79 2.88 3.86
CA TRP A 545 -12.02 3.03 4.64
C TRP A 545 -11.80 3.89 5.89
N GLY A 546 -12.92 4.39 6.44
CA GLY A 546 -12.96 4.96 7.79
C GLY A 546 -12.72 3.89 8.86
N SER A 547 -13.17 4.15 10.09
CA SER A 547 -12.94 3.23 11.20
C SER A 547 -13.80 1.97 11.10
N PRO A 548 -13.19 0.75 11.14
CA PRO A 548 -13.92 -0.52 11.14
C PRO A 548 -14.57 -0.84 12.49
N GLU A 549 -14.43 0.04 13.49
CA GLU A 549 -15.20 -0.02 14.74
C GLU A 549 -16.68 0.32 14.52
N LYS A 550 -16.99 1.10 13.48
CA LYS A 550 -18.36 1.43 13.11
C LYS A 550 -18.94 0.29 12.27
N GLU A 551 -20.03 -0.32 12.74
CA GLU A 551 -20.64 -1.49 12.09
C GLU A 551 -20.99 -1.22 10.62
N GLU A 552 -21.46 -0.02 10.29
CA GLU A 552 -21.81 0.40 8.92
C GLU A 552 -20.57 0.47 8.00
N GLN A 553 -19.45 1.00 8.51
CA GLN A 553 -18.19 1.08 7.76
C GLN A 553 -17.65 -0.32 7.49
N LEU A 554 -17.63 -1.18 8.52
CA LEU A 554 -17.23 -2.58 8.38
C LEU A 554 -18.17 -3.34 7.42
N ALA A 555 -19.47 -3.08 7.47
CA ALA A 555 -20.44 -3.67 6.55
C ALA A 555 -20.19 -3.26 5.09
N GLY A 556 -19.88 -1.98 4.84
CA GLY A 556 -19.47 -1.51 3.52
C GLY A 556 -18.19 -2.17 3.02
N LEU A 557 -17.19 -2.35 3.91
CA LEU A 557 -15.94 -3.04 3.60
C LEU A 557 -16.18 -4.51 3.20
N VAL A 558 -17.02 -5.22 3.98
CA VAL A 558 -17.43 -6.60 3.68
C VAL A 558 -18.10 -6.68 2.31
N ARG A 559 -18.99 -5.74 1.97
CA ARG A 559 -19.65 -5.71 0.66
C ARG A 559 -18.68 -5.57 -0.51
N ALA A 560 -17.72 -4.65 -0.40
CA ALA A 560 -16.71 -4.47 -1.42
C ALA A 560 -15.87 -5.74 -1.60
N ALA A 561 -15.45 -6.39 -0.51
CA ALA A 561 -14.70 -7.64 -0.56
C ALA A 561 -15.52 -8.82 -1.16
N LEU A 562 -16.82 -8.91 -0.86
CA LEU A 562 -17.71 -9.91 -1.48
C LEU A 562 -17.81 -9.70 -3.00
N SER A 563 -17.96 -8.46 -3.45
CA SER A 563 -17.95 -8.11 -4.87
C SER A 563 -16.63 -8.46 -5.54
N CYS A 564 -15.49 -8.21 -4.89
CA CYS A 564 -14.18 -8.66 -5.39
C CYS A 564 -14.17 -10.17 -5.67
N TYR A 565 -14.72 -10.99 -4.78
CA TYR A 565 -14.82 -12.43 -5.02
C TYR A 565 -15.74 -12.77 -6.21
N ASP A 566 -16.94 -12.20 -6.24
CA ASP A 566 -17.95 -12.54 -7.24
C ASP A 566 -17.52 -12.10 -8.65
N ILE A 567 -17.08 -10.86 -8.80
CA ILE A 567 -16.75 -10.24 -10.09
C ILE A 567 -15.43 -10.79 -10.66
N ALA A 568 -14.40 -10.95 -9.82
CA ALA A 568 -13.15 -11.56 -10.27
C ALA A 568 -13.34 -13.02 -10.70
N LYS A 569 -14.28 -13.73 -10.08
CA LYS A 569 -14.65 -15.10 -10.48
C LYS A 569 -15.36 -15.11 -11.84
N VAL A 570 -16.25 -14.15 -12.10
CA VAL A 570 -16.94 -14.00 -13.40
C VAL A 570 -15.94 -13.72 -14.51
N TYR A 571 -15.05 -12.73 -14.32
CA TYR A 571 -14.01 -12.38 -15.29
C TYR A 571 -12.89 -13.42 -15.40
N GLY A 572 -12.76 -14.31 -14.41
CA GLY A 572 -11.70 -15.32 -14.38
C GLY A 572 -10.31 -14.74 -14.10
N THR A 573 -10.25 -13.60 -13.42
CA THR A 573 -9.06 -12.77 -13.20
C THR A 573 -8.63 -12.82 -11.73
N PRO A 574 -7.45 -13.36 -11.37
CA PRO A 574 -7.03 -13.47 -9.99
C PRO A 574 -6.49 -12.16 -9.42
N PHE A 575 -6.62 -11.99 -8.10
CA PHE A 575 -5.85 -10.99 -7.35
C PHE A 575 -4.47 -11.55 -6.97
N ILE A 576 -3.41 -10.76 -7.15
CA ILE A 576 -2.03 -11.20 -6.88
C ILE A 576 -1.38 -10.50 -5.68
N SER A 577 -1.86 -9.30 -5.34
CA SER A 577 -1.37 -8.45 -4.27
C SER A 577 -2.45 -7.44 -3.89
N GLY A 578 -2.33 -6.80 -2.74
CA GLY A 578 -3.23 -5.74 -2.32
C GLY A 578 -2.70 -5.01 -1.09
N LYS A 579 -3.51 -4.08 -0.59
CA LYS A 579 -3.30 -3.35 0.67
C LYS A 579 -4.63 -2.91 1.25
N ASP A 580 -4.67 -2.66 2.54
CA ASP A 580 -5.74 -1.92 3.19
C ASP A 580 -5.18 -0.78 4.04
N SER A 581 -5.93 0.31 4.06
CA SER A 581 -5.75 1.46 4.93
C SER A 581 -7.10 1.73 5.59
N LEU A 582 -7.16 1.51 6.89
CA LEU A 582 -8.35 1.72 7.71
C LEU A 582 -8.14 2.92 8.63
N ASN A 583 -9.21 3.38 9.29
CA ASN A 583 -9.18 4.57 10.15
C ASN A 583 -8.82 5.87 9.40
N ASN A 584 -9.18 5.96 8.12
CA ASN A 584 -9.09 7.21 7.35
C ASN A 584 -10.20 8.18 7.79
N GLU A 585 -10.05 8.74 8.99
CA GLU A 585 -10.95 9.70 9.59
C GLU A 585 -10.18 10.90 10.16
N TYR A 586 -10.86 12.04 10.22
CA TYR A 586 -10.40 13.24 10.90
C TYR A 586 -11.30 13.55 12.10
N LEU A 587 -10.70 13.80 13.26
CA LEU A 587 -11.41 14.21 14.48
C LEU A 587 -11.36 15.74 14.63
N ASP A 588 -12.50 16.40 14.43
CA ASP A 588 -12.67 17.82 14.73
C ASP A 588 -12.97 17.98 16.24
N TYR A 589 -11.93 18.19 17.06
CA TYR A 589 -12.08 18.38 18.51
C TYR A 589 -12.99 19.55 18.89
N ALA A 590 -13.02 20.62 18.07
CA ALA A 590 -13.85 21.79 18.37
C ALA A 590 -15.36 21.47 18.25
N LYS A 591 -15.72 20.50 17.41
CA LYS A 591 -17.11 20.06 17.20
C LYS A 591 -17.42 18.69 17.82
N GLY A 592 -16.41 17.92 18.23
CA GLY A 592 -16.54 16.53 18.66
C GLY A 592 -17.01 15.60 17.52
N VAL A 593 -16.79 15.97 16.26
CA VAL A 593 -17.27 15.23 15.09
C VAL A 593 -16.12 14.50 14.40
N LYS A 594 -16.33 13.22 14.07
CA LYS A 594 -15.44 12.43 13.21
C LYS A 594 -15.92 12.50 11.77
N ILE A 595 -15.01 12.80 10.86
CA ILE A 595 -15.28 12.90 9.43
C ILE A 595 -14.50 11.80 8.72
N SER A 596 -15.20 10.82 8.18
CA SER A 596 -14.60 9.71 7.42
C SER A 596 -14.50 10.06 5.94
N ILE A 597 -13.49 9.53 5.27
CA ILE A 597 -13.45 9.52 3.80
C ILE A 597 -14.65 8.72 3.24
N PRO A 598 -15.04 8.94 1.98
CA PRO A 598 -15.90 8.02 1.27
C PRO A 598 -15.26 6.63 1.19
N PRO A 599 -16.04 5.54 1.30
CA PRO A 599 -15.61 4.20 0.92
C PRO A 599 -14.90 4.22 -0.44
N THR A 600 -13.64 3.79 -0.48
CA THR A 600 -12.81 3.88 -1.69
C THR A 600 -12.06 2.58 -1.91
N LEU A 601 -12.22 1.99 -3.10
CA LEU A 601 -11.46 0.83 -3.55
C LEU A 601 -10.77 1.17 -4.87
N LEU A 602 -9.45 1.11 -4.87
CA LEU A 602 -8.65 1.14 -6.09
C LEU A 602 -8.42 -0.30 -6.56
N ILE A 603 -8.79 -0.57 -7.81
CA ILE A 603 -8.43 -1.79 -8.52
C ILE A 603 -7.40 -1.44 -9.59
N SER A 604 -6.28 -2.15 -9.59
CA SER A 604 -5.27 -2.04 -10.64
C SER A 604 -5.16 -3.35 -11.39
N ALA A 605 -5.12 -3.29 -12.72
CA ALA A 605 -5.03 -4.44 -13.59
C ALA A 605 -3.69 -4.46 -14.31
N ILE A 606 -3.09 -5.66 -14.40
CA ILE A 606 -1.83 -5.89 -15.12
C ILE A 606 -1.98 -7.11 -16.02
N SER A 607 -1.63 -6.98 -17.30
CA SER A 607 -1.62 -8.11 -18.24
C SER A 607 -0.39 -8.11 -19.13
N VAL A 608 -0.05 -9.29 -19.68
CA VAL A 608 1.04 -9.43 -20.65
C VAL A 608 0.48 -9.41 -22.07
N ILE A 609 0.89 -8.42 -22.86
CA ILE A 609 0.57 -8.35 -24.29
C ILE A 609 1.65 -9.09 -25.09
N PRO A 610 1.29 -10.06 -25.96
CA PRO A 610 2.29 -10.82 -26.73
C PRO A 610 3.09 -9.99 -27.74
N ASP A 611 2.45 -8.94 -28.26
CA ASP A 611 3.03 -8.06 -29.28
C ASP A 611 2.60 -6.61 -29.06
N ILE A 612 3.52 -5.77 -28.60
CA ILE A 612 3.31 -4.33 -28.39
C ILE A 612 2.93 -3.58 -29.67
N GLY A 613 3.19 -4.14 -30.86
CA GLY A 613 2.74 -3.55 -32.13
C GLY A 613 1.22 -3.60 -32.34
N LYS A 614 0.50 -4.30 -31.46
CA LYS A 614 -0.97 -4.41 -31.48
C LYS A 614 -1.66 -3.54 -30.42
N THR A 615 -0.90 -2.70 -29.74
CA THR A 615 -1.43 -1.76 -28.76
C THR A 615 -2.30 -0.71 -29.46
N ILE A 616 -3.42 -0.34 -28.84
CA ILE A 616 -4.40 0.60 -29.37
C ILE A 616 -4.45 1.83 -28.46
N SER A 617 -4.31 3.02 -29.05
CA SER A 617 -4.47 4.30 -28.35
C SER A 617 -5.89 4.83 -28.49
N MET A 618 -6.30 5.74 -27.60
CA MET A 618 -7.66 6.28 -27.48
C MET A 618 -8.10 7.21 -28.61
N ASP A 619 -7.16 7.87 -29.28
CA ASP A 619 -7.45 8.85 -30.32
C ASP A 619 -8.16 8.24 -31.55
N LEU A 620 -9.04 9.03 -32.19
CA LEU A 620 -9.69 8.64 -33.44
C LEU A 620 -8.64 8.50 -34.56
N LYS A 621 -8.64 7.36 -35.26
CA LYS A 621 -7.57 7.01 -36.22
C LYS A 621 -7.71 7.68 -37.58
N SER A 622 -8.91 7.68 -38.15
CA SER A 622 -9.16 8.21 -39.49
C SER A 622 -10.61 8.63 -39.68
N PRO A 623 -10.88 9.68 -40.48
CA PRO A 623 -12.24 10.02 -40.91
C PRO A 623 -12.93 8.85 -41.61
N GLY A 624 -14.25 8.76 -41.46
CA GLY A 624 -15.06 7.69 -42.04
C GLY A 624 -15.09 6.38 -41.23
N ASN A 625 -14.28 6.27 -40.17
CA ASN A 625 -14.39 5.15 -39.24
C ASN A 625 -15.73 5.19 -38.49
N LEU A 626 -16.33 4.01 -38.31
CA LEU A 626 -17.57 3.84 -37.57
C LEU A 626 -17.30 3.86 -36.07
N ILE A 627 -18.18 4.51 -35.31
CA ILE A 627 -18.16 4.53 -33.84
C ILE A 627 -19.33 3.68 -33.35
N TYR A 628 -19.03 2.72 -32.47
CA TYR A 628 -20.02 1.81 -31.88
C TYR A 628 -20.09 2.04 -30.38
N ILE A 629 -21.31 2.00 -29.83
CA ILE A 629 -21.56 1.91 -28.40
C ILE A 629 -21.95 0.46 -28.12
N LEU A 630 -21.21 -0.20 -27.25
CA LEU A 630 -21.44 -1.59 -26.88
C LEU A 630 -22.08 -1.65 -25.49
N GLY A 631 -23.10 -2.48 -25.34
CA GLY A 631 -23.84 -2.65 -24.09
C GLY A 631 -25.22 -2.00 -24.11
N GLU A 632 -26.02 -2.32 -23.11
CA GLU A 632 -27.33 -1.73 -22.84
C GLU A 632 -27.16 -0.62 -21.78
N THR A 633 -27.89 0.48 -21.91
CA THR A 633 -27.85 1.59 -20.95
C THR A 633 -29.20 1.70 -20.24
N PHE A 634 -29.17 1.80 -18.91
CA PHE A 634 -30.37 1.97 -18.08
C PHE A 634 -30.35 3.31 -17.32
N ASP A 635 -31.38 3.59 -16.52
CA ASP A 635 -31.46 4.77 -15.66
C ASP A 635 -30.57 4.62 -14.40
N GLU A 636 -29.26 4.67 -14.63
CA GLU A 636 -28.19 4.37 -13.66
C GLU A 636 -27.33 5.61 -13.38
N LEU A 637 -27.98 6.76 -13.21
CA LEU A 637 -27.30 8.05 -12.98
C LEU A 637 -26.85 8.25 -11.54
N GLY A 638 -27.11 7.31 -10.63
CA GLY A 638 -26.68 7.32 -9.24
C GLY A 638 -25.16 7.41 -9.12
N GLY A 639 -24.69 8.37 -8.31
CA GLY A 639 -23.27 8.66 -8.15
C GLY A 639 -22.58 9.29 -9.37
N SER A 640 -23.29 9.59 -10.46
CA SER A 640 -22.69 10.16 -11.68
C SER A 640 -22.19 11.60 -11.50
N ALA A 641 -21.26 12.01 -12.38
CA ALA A 641 -20.85 13.42 -12.49
C ALA A 641 -22.02 14.33 -12.92
N TYR A 642 -22.97 13.79 -13.68
CA TYR A 642 -24.15 14.53 -14.13
C TYR A 642 -25.09 14.90 -12.97
N TYR A 643 -25.36 13.97 -12.06
CA TYR A 643 -26.10 14.26 -10.84
C TYR A 643 -25.31 15.19 -9.90
N ALA A 644 -23.98 15.04 -9.84
CA ALA A 644 -23.10 15.91 -9.05
C ALA A 644 -23.32 17.40 -9.33
N ILE A 645 -23.25 17.79 -10.60
CA ILE A 645 -23.33 19.20 -11.01
C ILE A 645 -24.72 19.81 -10.78
N ARG A 646 -25.70 18.96 -10.42
CA ARG A 646 -27.09 19.32 -10.07
C ARG A 646 -27.36 19.20 -8.57
N GLY A 647 -26.37 18.81 -7.77
CA GLY A 647 -26.52 18.67 -6.31
C GLY A 647 -27.19 17.37 -5.86
N TYR A 648 -27.23 16.35 -6.72
CA TYR A 648 -27.82 15.04 -6.40
C TYR A 648 -26.76 13.93 -6.30
N ILE A 649 -27.12 12.88 -5.55
CA ILE A 649 -26.39 11.61 -5.53
C ILE A 649 -27.18 10.56 -6.31
N GLY A 650 -28.48 10.38 -6.05
CA GLY A 650 -29.28 9.30 -6.65
C GLY A 650 -28.95 7.91 -6.06
N ASN A 651 -29.68 6.89 -6.49
CA ASN A 651 -29.62 5.56 -5.89
C ASN A 651 -29.18 4.46 -6.85
N ASN A 652 -29.45 4.60 -8.14
CA ASN A 652 -29.19 3.56 -9.13
C ASN A 652 -27.78 3.74 -9.69
N VAL A 653 -26.82 3.02 -9.12
CA VAL A 653 -25.45 2.95 -9.66
C VAL A 653 -25.37 1.93 -10.81
N PRO A 654 -24.46 2.12 -11.79
CA PRO A 654 -24.21 1.15 -12.85
C PRO A 654 -23.66 -0.20 -12.38
#